data_AF-A0A0F4LWQ6-F1
#
_entry.id   AF-A0A0F4LWQ6-F1
#
_cell.length_a   1.000
_cell.length_b   1.000
_cell.length_c   1.000
_cell.angle_alpha   90.00
_cell.angle_beta   90.00
_cell.angle_gamma   90.00
#
_symmetry.space_group_name_H-M   'P 1'
#
loop_
_entity.id
_entity.type
_entity.pdbx_description
1 polymer ?
#
loop_
_entity_poly.entity_id
_entity_poly.type
_entity_poly.pdbx_seq_one_letter_code
_entity_poly.pdbx_strand_id
1 'polypeptide(L)'
;MKPRYIKIFIGLLLFYIGFLVINLQIVGQAAVPAVNKNMIGMQPKDTSEEKPEDLKYTITEKPLTGTTLEISGGQTINSPILNPGEKPTWPWYDKQGNPIKQLQDIKTIEVKKPLTIIGDMSEIFARMPKLENIVLDKGASVDTTGVTSFYRVFYQDSAIKSLDLSKIEGLSLDSAKNLSRVFEGDKSLESVTLSKNVDQVKDFSGLFSDCSSLTTINGIDSWKGSSATDVSNMFNGDTKLEKLDLAKFNPSPATNFSYMFAGCTALTSVGDLSQWTGGNATYVSNMFNGDKGLTSLDLTKFNPSGATSFLGMFSGCSKLTSVGDLSKWTGSNATSVSHMFDGDSSLKTLDLSNFALKKVQYFSSMFQGCSELTTITGMNSWDVSSAIFMDNMFKGCTALTSVGDLSKWTGSNATDVSSMFDSDEALTSLDLTNFNPSKSTSFSGMFSKCTALTSVGDLSKWTGSNATSVSNMFNGDKALTSLDLSYFNPNKVQYFSYMFNGCSGLKTITGINSWDTSSAIYMDHMFEGDTNLKSLTLNNANSENLQSVEGALNDCSKLARLDISKLNLTKANRTNFLAGCNNLWYLTLGKNSVLTNSSLPNAPDSDNPKDYPGDPDNKKLICDSGTWIDKSEISDTSSTKKQYTSSDLCNLTLEDLSNLTSAGSKTFVWTPTAVTANLVGFPKNIKFNLMNTGIGTTVQGSDVQDPDNSFSVYDTTGHLKQNPVTTVSAKLISQSTNESDDNPVVFVGHNNHQLRKSQIQLAIGINNLNRLSGDVVLDTDFKPIIQYSPSSNNFKYTFNSQFKLSTYNSVVYLPDSYRATIEYQVIHSVK
;
A
#
# COMPACT_ATOMS: atom_id res chain seq x y z
N MET A 1 11.84 9.06 -28.91
CA MET A 1 12.89 8.83 -27.89
C MET A 1 14.27 8.94 -28.55
N LYS A 2 15.21 9.68 -27.95
CA LYS A 2 16.59 9.78 -28.47
C LYS A 2 17.33 8.44 -28.27
N PRO A 3 18.17 7.98 -29.23
CA PRO A 3 18.83 6.66 -29.21
C PRO A 3 19.70 6.36 -27.98
N ARG A 4 20.11 7.38 -27.22
CA ARG A 4 20.91 7.23 -25.99
C ARG A 4 20.12 6.61 -24.83
N TYR A 5 18.80 6.81 -24.75
CA TYR A 5 17.99 6.28 -23.65
C TYR A 5 17.65 4.80 -23.83
N ILE A 6 17.53 4.35 -25.08
CA ILE A 6 17.32 2.93 -25.42
C ILE A 6 18.55 2.09 -25.02
N LYS A 7 19.78 2.63 -25.15
CA LYS A 7 21.00 1.94 -24.73
C LYS A 7 21.12 1.79 -23.21
N ILE A 8 20.64 2.77 -22.44
CA ILE A 8 20.65 2.70 -20.96
C ILE A 8 19.56 1.73 -20.48
N PHE A 9 18.38 1.74 -21.11
CA PHE A 9 17.29 0.81 -20.79
C PHE A 9 17.63 -0.64 -21.13
N ILE A 10 18.27 -0.88 -22.29
CA ILE A 10 18.79 -2.21 -22.67
C ILE A 10 19.93 -2.64 -21.74
N GLY A 11 20.79 -1.70 -21.31
CA GLY A 11 21.85 -1.98 -20.33
C GLY A 11 21.30 -2.41 -18.96
N LEU A 12 20.25 -1.75 -18.46
CA LEU A 12 19.58 -2.10 -17.20
C LEU A 12 18.79 -3.41 -17.31
N LEU A 13 18.13 -3.66 -18.44
CA LEU A 13 17.41 -4.90 -18.71
C LEU A 13 18.37 -6.10 -18.81
N LEU A 14 19.53 -5.92 -19.45
CA LEU A 14 20.59 -6.94 -19.52
C LEU A 14 21.28 -7.16 -18.17
N PHE A 15 21.39 -6.12 -17.33
CA PHE A 15 21.88 -6.25 -15.95
C PHE A 15 20.87 -7.02 -15.07
N TYR A 16 19.57 -6.78 -15.24
CA TYR A 16 18.49 -7.49 -14.54
C TYR A 16 18.35 -8.95 -14.98
N ILE A 17 18.46 -9.23 -16.28
CA ILE A 17 18.50 -10.60 -16.84
C ILE A 17 19.80 -11.30 -16.41
N GLY A 18 20.93 -10.60 -16.36
CA GLY A 18 22.19 -11.12 -15.83
C GLY A 18 22.09 -11.52 -14.35
N PHE A 19 21.35 -10.73 -13.54
CA PHE A 19 21.10 -11.04 -12.13
C PHE A 19 20.12 -12.21 -11.94
N LEU A 20 19.14 -12.37 -12.84
CA LEU A 20 18.23 -13.54 -12.86
C LEU A 20 18.98 -14.83 -13.26
N VAL A 21 19.88 -14.76 -14.24
CA VAL A 21 20.69 -15.90 -14.71
C VAL A 21 21.76 -16.31 -13.69
N ILE A 22 22.34 -15.36 -12.95
CA ILE A 22 23.28 -15.65 -11.86
C ILE A 22 22.56 -16.33 -10.68
N ASN A 23 21.31 -15.96 -10.36
CA ASN A 23 20.53 -16.67 -9.33
C ASN A 23 20.05 -18.06 -9.77
N LEU A 24 19.85 -18.28 -11.07
CA LEU A 24 19.58 -19.63 -11.64
C LEU A 24 20.85 -20.51 -11.71
N GLN A 25 22.06 -19.93 -11.73
CA GLN A 25 23.32 -20.68 -11.75
C GLN A 25 23.95 -20.90 -10.36
N ILE A 26 23.50 -20.21 -9.31
CA ILE A 26 23.97 -20.43 -7.92
C ILE A 26 23.24 -21.61 -7.24
N VAL A 27 22.17 -22.15 -7.82
CA VAL A 27 21.48 -23.37 -7.35
C VAL A 27 22.20 -24.67 -7.80
N GLY A 28 23.25 -24.56 -8.62
CA GLY A 28 23.91 -25.71 -9.23
C GLY A 28 25.41 -25.80 -8.98
N GLN A 29 25.90 -25.66 -7.73
CA GLN A 29 27.20 -26.20 -7.28
C GLN A 29 27.40 -25.97 -5.78
N ALA A 30 27.00 -26.95 -4.97
CA ALA A 30 27.50 -27.05 -3.60
C ALA A 30 28.90 -27.68 -3.64
N ALA A 31 29.89 -26.90 -3.23
CA ALA A 31 31.28 -27.30 -3.09
C ALA A 31 31.44 -28.44 -2.06
N VAL A 32 32.14 -29.49 -2.47
CA VAL A 32 32.66 -30.55 -1.60
C VAL A 32 33.76 -29.98 -0.69
N PRO A 33 33.77 -30.20 0.64
CA PRO A 33 34.85 -29.72 1.49
C PRO A 33 36.15 -30.48 1.16
N ALA A 34 37.22 -29.71 0.95
CA ALA A 34 38.56 -30.23 0.75
C ALA A 34 39.04 -31.02 1.99
N VAL A 35 39.23 -32.34 1.83
CA VAL A 35 40.01 -33.15 2.77
C VAL A 35 41.48 -33.13 2.36
N ASN A 36 42.29 -32.83 3.35
CA ASN A 36 43.73 -32.66 3.39
C ASN A 36 44.52 -33.71 2.60
N LYS A 37 45.40 -33.25 1.68
CA LYS A 37 46.47 -34.06 1.09
C LYS A 37 47.63 -34.14 2.09
N ASN A 38 47.92 -35.32 2.59
CA ASN A 38 49.27 -35.68 3.02
C ASN A 38 49.70 -36.98 2.32
N MET A 39 50.96 -36.94 1.89
CA MET A 39 51.78 -37.93 1.19
C MET A 39 51.58 -39.37 1.73
N ILE A 40 51.75 -40.43 0.94
CA ILE A 40 53.05 -41.03 0.58
C ILE A 40 52.84 -41.97 -0.61
N GLY A 41 53.79 -41.97 -1.54
CA GLY A 41 53.78 -42.82 -2.72
C GLY A 41 54.06 -44.29 -2.42
N MET A 42 53.53 -45.16 -3.28
CA MET A 42 54.11 -46.42 -3.72
C MET A 42 53.13 -47.03 -4.72
N GLN A 43 53.55 -47.17 -5.98
CA GLN A 43 52.92 -48.16 -6.86
C GLN A 43 53.17 -49.56 -6.28
N PRO A 44 52.18 -50.45 -6.38
CA PRO A 44 52.49 -51.80 -6.79
C PRO A 44 51.66 -52.24 -7.99
N LYS A 45 52.40 -52.60 -9.04
CA LYS A 45 52.25 -53.79 -9.89
C LYS A 45 50.87 -54.13 -10.45
N ASP A 46 50.83 -54.13 -11.78
CA ASP A 46 50.15 -55.11 -12.62
C ASP A 46 50.02 -56.48 -11.91
N THR A 47 48.80 -56.80 -11.50
CA THR A 47 48.31 -58.16 -11.47
C THR A 47 46.98 -58.17 -12.19
N SER A 48 46.97 -58.87 -13.31
CA SER A 48 45.79 -59.28 -14.05
C SER A 48 44.74 -59.87 -13.11
N GLU A 49 43.66 -59.14 -12.87
CA GLU A 49 42.41 -59.69 -12.37
C GLU A 49 41.33 -59.48 -13.44
N GLU A 50 40.60 -60.56 -13.69
CA GLU A 50 39.66 -60.76 -14.78
C GLU A 50 38.64 -59.62 -14.87
N LYS A 51 38.44 -59.09 -16.10
CA LYS A 51 37.27 -58.29 -16.42
C LYS A 51 36.03 -59.10 -16.07
N PRO A 52 35.06 -58.59 -15.29
CA PRO A 52 33.75 -59.20 -15.22
C PRO A 52 33.20 -59.24 -16.64
N GLU A 53 32.84 -60.42 -17.11
CA GLU A 53 32.25 -60.63 -18.42
C GLU A 53 31.14 -59.61 -18.68
N ASP A 54 31.18 -58.98 -19.86
CA ASP A 54 30.09 -58.17 -20.39
C ASP A 54 28.82 -59.03 -20.41
N LEU A 55 27.98 -58.91 -19.36
CA LEU A 55 26.67 -59.55 -19.28
C LEU A 55 25.80 -58.96 -20.38
N LYS A 56 25.80 -59.63 -21.54
CA LYS A 56 24.94 -59.36 -22.67
C LYS A 56 23.49 -59.55 -22.24
N TYR A 57 22.80 -58.44 -22.01
CA TYR A 57 21.34 -58.41 -21.90
C TYR A 57 20.74 -59.04 -23.15
N THR A 58 20.00 -60.13 -22.98
CA THR A 58 19.12 -60.66 -24.03
C THR A 58 17.69 -60.54 -23.53
N ILE A 59 17.12 -59.33 -23.65
CA ILE A 59 15.67 -59.25 -23.87
C ILE A 59 15.47 -59.95 -25.20
N THR A 60 14.83 -61.12 -25.16
CA THR A 60 14.64 -61.94 -26.36
C THR A 60 13.90 -61.09 -27.38
N GLU A 61 14.48 -60.94 -28.57
CA GLU A 61 13.91 -60.27 -29.75
C GLU A 61 12.61 -60.96 -30.21
N LYS A 62 11.57 -60.99 -29.38
CA LYS A 62 10.22 -60.98 -29.91
C LYS A 62 9.92 -59.54 -30.30
N PRO A 63 9.30 -59.30 -31.47
CA PRO A 63 8.99 -57.94 -31.87
C PRO A 63 8.11 -57.30 -30.79
N LEU A 64 8.26 -55.99 -30.57
CA LEU A 64 7.18 -55.15 -30.05
C LEU A 64 5.95 -55.45 -30.92
N THR A 65 5.13 -56.41 -30.53
CA THR A 65 3.97 -56.86 -31.28
C THR A 65 2.76 -56.20 -30.62
N GLY A 66 2.29 -55.12 -31.24
CA GLY A 66 1.13 -54.37 -30.74
C GLY A 66 1.46 -53.45 -29.57
N THR A 67 0.56 -53.39 -28.60
CA THR A 67 0.57 -52.40 -27.50
C THR A 67 1.14 -52.95 -26.19
N THR A 68 1.89 -54.06 -26.23
CA THR A 68 2.42 -54.74 -25.02
C THR A 68 3.94 -54.86 -25.11
N LEU A 69 4.62 -54.50 -24.02
CA LEU A 69 6.05 -54.77 -23.79
C LEU A 69 6.18 -55.99 -22.88
N GLU A 70 6.56 -57.13 -23.45
CA GLU A 70 6.83 -58.36 -22.70
C GLU A 70 8.27 -58.36 -22.14
N ILE A 71 8.42 -58.56 -20.83
CA ILE A 71 9.70 -58.79 -20.16
C ILE A 71 9.79 -60.28 -19.80
N SER A 72 10.45 -61.05 -20.68
CA SER A 72 10.62 -62.49 -20.53
C SER A 72 12.09 -62.86 -20.28
N GLY A 73 12.51 -62.93 -19.01
CA GLY A 73 13.83 -63.40 -18.63
C GLY A 73 13.94 -63.68 -17.14
N GLY A 74 14.38 -64.88 -16.75
CA GLY A 74 14.72 -65.21 -15.36
C GLY A 74 16.13 -64.72 -15.03
N GLN A 75 16.39 -63.42 -15.16
CA GLN A 75 17.73 -62.82 -15.14
C GLN A 75 17.83 -61.69 -14.12
N THR A 76 19.02 -61.57 -13.54
CA THR A 76 19.46 -60.39 -12.80
C THR A 76 19.86 -59.30 -13.79
N ILE A 77 19.13 -58.19 -13.81
CA ILE A 77 19.54 -56.96 -14.49
C ILE A 77 20.39 -56.16 -13.49
N ASN A 78 21.71 -56.21 -13.69
CA ASN A 78 22.56 -55.21 -13.09
C ASN A 78 22.32 -53.89 -13.82
N SER A 79 22.21 -52.79 -13.09
CA SER A 79 22.24 -51.46 -13.71
C SER A 79 23.46 -51.36 -14.62
N PRO A 80 23.35 -50.82 -15.85
CA PRO A 80 24.54 -50.47 -16.62
C PRO A 80 25.44 -49.59 -15.74
N ILE A 81 26.74 -49.89 -15.71
CA ILE A 81 27.72 -49.11 -14.95
C ILE A 81 27.75 -47.73 -15.60
N LEU A 82 27.20 -46.72 -14.92
CA LEU A 82 27.18 -45.35 -15.43
C LEU A 82 28.42 -44.62 -14.95
N ASN A 83 29.17 -44.04 -15.90
CA ASN A 83 30.06 -42.95 -15.54
C ASN A 83 29.20 -41.78 -15.01
N PRO A 84 29.73 -40.93 -14.11
CA PRO A 84 29.03 -39.73 -13.67
C PRO A 84 28.57 -38.88 -14.87
N GLY A 85 27.25 -38.80 -15.10
CA GLY A 85 26.64 -38.06 -16.20
C GLY A 85 26.09 -38.89 -17.37
N GLU A 86 26.29 -40.21 -17.38
CA GLU A 86 25.65 -41.11 -18.35
C GLU A 86 24.26 -41.55 -17.85
N LYS A 87 23.29 -41.72 -18.76
CA LYS A 87 21.93 -42.23 -18.45
C LYS A 87 21.90 -43.76 -18.56
N PRO A 88 21.08 -44.47 -17.75
CA PRO A 88 20.86 -45.90 -17.96
C PRO A 88 20.33 -46.15 -19.37
N THR A 89 21.07 -46.93 -20.17
CA THR A 89 20.63 -47.31 -21.51
C THR A 89 19.76 -48.56 -21.42
N TRP A 90 18.47 -48.37 -21.12
CA TRP A 90 17.53 -49.49 -21.24
C TRP A 90 17.35 -49.87 -22.71
N PRO A 91 17.04 -51.15 -23.02
CA PRO A 91 17.01 -51.64 -24.40
C PRO A 91 15.99 -50.95 -25.32
N TRP A 92 15.07 -50.17 -24.76
CA TRP A 92 14.06 -49.41 -25.47
C TRP A 92 14.35 -47.91 -25.57
N TYR A 93 15.50 -47.42 -25.10
CA TYR A 93 15.99 -46.09 -25.43
C TYR A 93 17.07 -46.19 -26.52
N ASP A 94 17.11 -45.20 -27.40
CA ASP A 94 18.24 -45.05 -28.32
C ASP A 94 19.52 -44.66 -27.56
N LYS A 95 20.67 -44.65 -28.25
CA LYS A 95 21.96 -44.28 -27.65
C LYS A 95 22.01 -42.82 -27.17
N GLN A 96 21.02 -42.00 -27.52
CA GLN A 96 20.88 -40.61 -27.11
C GLN A 96 19.90 -40.47 -25.92
N GLY A 97 19.34 -41.58 -25.44
CA GLY A 97 18.37 -41.60 -24.33
C GLY A 97 16.97 -41.14 -24.73
N ASN A 98 16.63 -41.12 -26.03
CA ASN A 98 15.26 -40.89 -26.48
C ASN A 98 14.49 -42.20 -26.53
N PRO A 99 13.19 -42.19 -26.20
CA PRO A 99 12.35 -43.38 -26.37
C PRO A 99 12.37 -43.82 -27.84
N ILE A 100 12.62 -45.10 -28.12
CA ILE A 100 12.43 -45.59 -29.49
C ILE A 100 10.96 -45.39 -29.89
N LYS A 101 10.70 -45.08 -31.17
CA LYS A 101 9.36 -44.71 -31.68
C LYS A 101 8.24 -45.68 -31.25
N GLN A 102 8.57 -46.96 -31.12
CA GLN A 102 7.63 -48.03 -30.75
C GLN A 102 7.16 -47.96 -29.29
N LEU A 103 7.90 -47.32 -28.38
CA LEU A 103 7.46 -47.12 -27.00
C LEU A 103 6.27 -46.18 -26.86
N GLN A 104 6.07 -45.29 -27.83
CA GLN A 104 4.96 -44.34 -27.84
C GLN A 104 3.60 -45.04 -28.03
N ASP A 105 3.61 -46.32 -28.41
CA ASP A 105 2.42 -47.14 -28.62
C ASP A 105 2.16 -48.17 -27.52
N ILE A 106 3.05 -48.28 -26.53
CA ILE A 106 2.95 -49.28 -25.46
C ILE A 106 1.89 -48.87 -24.45
N LYS A 107 0.96 -49.78 -24.19
CA LYS A 107 -0.13 -49.69 -23.20
C LYS A 107 0.07 -50.58 -21.99
N THR A 108 0.80 -51.68 -22.14
CA THR A 108 0.96 -52.66 -21.05
C THR A 108 2.38 -53.14 -20.97
N ILE A 109 2.95 -53.17 -19.76
CA ILE A 109 4.19 -53.88 -19.45
C ILE A 109 3.82 -55.21 -18.82
N GLU A 110 4.35 -56.31 -19.32
CA GLU A 110 4.02 -57.65 -18.85
C GLU A 110 5.28 -58.41 -18.43
N VAL A 111 5.43 -58.68 -17.14
CA VAL A 111 6.56 -59.42 -16.56
C VAL A 111 6.20 -60.90 -16.51
N LYS A 112 6.85 -61.70 -17.37
CA LYS A 112 6.53 -63.11 -17.59
C LYS A 112 7.24 -64.09 -16.64
N LYS A 113 8.36 -63.68 -16.05
CA LYS A 113 9.23 -64.52 -15.18
C LYS A 113 9.83 -63.65 -14.06
N PRO A 114 10.32 -64.24 -12.95
CA PRO A 114 11.04 -63.49 -11.92
C PRO A 114 12.17 -62.63 -12.49
N LEU A 115 12.15 -61.35 -12.13
CA LEU A 115 13.07 -60.31 -12.56
C LEU A 115 13.77 -59.74 -11.33
N THR A 116 15.10 -59.75 -11.30
CA THR A 116 15.88 -59.11 -10.22
C THR A 116 16.58 -57.89 -10.79
N ILE A 117 16.46 -56.73 -10.13
CA ILE A 117 17.11 -55.48 -10.52
C ILE A 117 18.01 -55.03 -9.38
N ILE A 118 19.26 -54.68 -9.70
CA ILE A 118 20.26 -54.24 -8.72
C ILE A 118 20.88 -52.92 -9.18
N GLY A 119 21.05 -51.97 -8.27
CA GLY A 119 21.66 -50.66 -8.54
C GLY A 119 20.66 -49.58 -8.91
N ASP A 120 20.88 -48.90 -10.02
CA ASP A 120 20.06 -47.77 -10.48
C ASP A 120 18.99 -48.24 -11.50
N MET A 121 17.71 -48.00 -11.18
CA MET A 121 16.55 -48.32 -12.02
C MET A 121 16.00 -47.07 -12.77
N SER A 122 16.79 -46.00 -12.84
CA SER A 122 16.31 -44.70 -13.33
C SER A 122 15.74 -44.74 -14.75
N GLU A 123 14.65 -44.00 -14.97
CA GLU A 123 14.00 -43.83 -16.27
C GLU A 123 13.61 -45.15 -16.98
N ILE A 124 13.51 -46.29 -16.28
CA ILE A 124 13.19 -47.58 -16.92
C ILE A 124 11.86 -47.54 -17.69
N PHE A 125 10.81 -46.92 -17.17
CA PHE A 125 9.51 -46.84 -17.87
C PHE A 125 9.11 -45.41 -18.24
N ALA A 126 10.04 -44.47 -18.24
CA ALA A 126 9.75 -43.06 -18.48
C ALA A 126 9.27 -42.75 -19.91
N ARG A 127 8.37 -41.77 -20.01
CA ARG A 127 7.92 -41.13 -21.27
C ARG A 127 7.24 -42.11 -22.22
N MET A 128 6.42 -42.99 -21.66
CA MET A 128 5.51 -43.92 -22.34
C MET A 128 4.07 -43.37 -22.27
N PRO A 129 3.70 -42.39 -23.12
CA PRO A 129 2.46 -41.62 -22.97
C PRO A 129 1.16 -42.42 -23.15
N LYS A 130 1.24 -43.68 -23.60
CA LYS A 130 0.09 -44.59 -23.72
C LYS A 130 0.10 -45.71 -22.69
N LEU A 131 1.10 -45.77 -21.79
CA LEU A 131 1.20 -46.81 -20.78
C LEU A 131 0.01 -46.71 -19.83
N GLU A 132 -0.76 -47.79 -19.71
CA GLU A 132 -1.96 -47.86 -18.89
C GLU A 132 -1.75 -48.78 -17.67
N ASN A 133 -1.02 -49.90 -17.82
CA ASN A 133 -0.92 -50.93 -16.77
C ASN A 133 0.42 -51.68 -16.77
N ILE A 134 0.76 -52.25 -15.62
CA ILE A 134 1.86 -53.21 -15.43
C ILE A 134 1.28 -54.51 -14.87
N VAL A 135 1.59 -55.64 -15.49
CA VAL A 135 1.02 -56.96 -15.18
C VAL A 135 2.14 -57.96 -14.91
N LEU A 136 1.97 -58.79 -13.90
CA LEU A 136 2.85 -59.93 -13.59
C LEU A 136 2.11 -61.23 -13.91
N ASP A 137 2.76 -62.14 -14.65
CA ASP A 137 2.27 -63.50 -14.84
C ASP A 137 2.33 -64.30 -13.52
N LYS A 138 1.57 -65.40 -13.46
CA LYS A 138 1.58 -66.29 -12.28
C LYS A 138 3.00 -66.80 -12.00
N GLY A 139 3.53 -66.47 -10.82
CA GLY A 139 4.88 -66.85 -10.39
C GLY A 139 6.00 -65.93 -10.90
N ALA A 140 5.65 -64.81 -11.56
CA ALA A 140 6.58 -63.72 -11.81
C ALA A 140 6.68 -62.79 -10.59
N SER A 141 7.85 -62.19 -10.40
CA SER A 141 8.13 -61.22 -9.35
C SER A 141 9.15 -60.19 -9.87
N VAL A 142 9.24 -59.03 -9.23
CA VAL A 142 10.22 -57.99 -9.52
C VAL A 142 11.00 -57.67 -8.25
N ASP A 143 12.08 -58.39 -8.00
CA ASP A 143 12.96 -58.17 -6.84
C ASP A 143 13.80 -56.90 -7.04
N THR A 144 13.48 -55.88 -6.24
CA THR A 144 14.19 -54.58 -6.23
C THR A 144 14.93 -54.35 -4.91
N THR A 145 15.21 -55.40 -4.14
CA THR A 145 15.92 -55.29 -2.86
C THR A 145 17.33 -54.70 -3.00
N GLY A 146 17.95 -54.83 -4.17
CA GLY A 146 19.23 -54.23 -4.53
C GLY A 146 19.15 -52.83 -5.18
N VAL A 147 17.96 -52.26 -5.39
CA VAL A 147 17.79 -50.98 -6.09
C VAL A 147 17.96 -49.80 -5.13
N THR A 148 18.83 -48.86 -5.51
CA THR A 148 19.12 -47.64 -4.73
C THR A 148 18.48 -46.39 -5.32
N SER A 149 18.11 -46.39 -6.60
CA SER A 149 17.48 -45.24 -7.27
C SER A 149 16.31 -45.68 -8.16
N PHE A 150 15.16 -45.04 -7.95
CA PHE A 150 13.95 -45.14 -8.78
C PHE A 150 13.67 -43.83 -9.53
N TYR A 151 14.70 -43.00 -9.71
CA TYR A 151 14.54 -41.68 -10.32
C TYR A 151 13.81 -41.78 -11.65
N ARG A 152 12.67 -41.07 -11.75
CA ARG A 152 11.88 -40.99 -12.99
C ARG A 152 11.40 -42.31 -13.59
N VAL A 153 11.18 -43.35 -12.78
CA VAL A 153 10.73 -44.66 -13.30
C VAL A 153 9.45 -44.56 -14.16
N PHE A 154 8.47 -43.71 -13.79
CA PHE A 154 7.22 -43.48 -14.53
C PHE A 154 7.08 -42.03 -15.04
N TYR A 155 8.19 -41.34 -15.29
CA TYR A 155 8.16 -39.90 -15.58
C TYR A 155 7.43 -39.59 -16.90
N GLN A 156 6.37 -38.77 -16.83
CA GLN A 156 5.55 -38.32 -17.96
C GLN A 156 4.79 -39.45 -18.69
N ASP A 157 4.28 -40.42 -17.95
CA ASP A 157 3.44 -41.52 -18.44
C ASP A 157 1.96 -41.14 -18.36
N SER A 158 1.56 -40.18 -19.21
CA SER A 158 0.26 -39.50 -19.14
C SER A 158 -0.99 -40.36 -19.38
N ALA A 159 -0.89 -41.67 -19.57
CA ALA A 159 -2.04 -42.58 -19.70
C ALA A 159 -2.28 -43.46 -18.47
N ILE A 160 -1.35 -43.51 -17.50
CA ILE A 160 -1.55 -44.27 -16.26
C ILE A 160 -2.65 -43.58 -15.46
N LYS A 161 -3.74 -44.30 -15.17
CA LYS A 161 -4.83 -43.78 -14.33
C LYS A 161 -4.72 -44.20 -12.88
N SER A 162 -4.28 -45.42 -12.64
CA SER A 162 -4.11 -45.95 -11.29
C SER A 162 -2.98 -46.95 -11.26
N LEU A 163 -2.13 -46.90 -10.23
CA LEU A 163 -1.07 -47.87 -10.06
C LEU A 163 -1.04 -48.42 -8.63
N ASP A 164 -1.16 -49.73 -8.51
CA ASP A 164 -1.11 -50.42 -7.22
C ASP A 164 0.22 -51.17 -7.08
N LEU A 165 1.22 -50.48 -6.54
CA LEU A 165 2.57 -51.03 -6.35
C LEU A 165 2.62 -52.08 -5.23
N SER A 166 1.57 -52.21 -4.41
CA SER A 166 1.48 -53.29 -3.41
C SER A 166 1.29 -54.66 -4.07
N LYS A 167 0.71 -54.71 -5.28
CA LYS A 167 0.48 -55.93 -6.06
C LYS A 167 1.70 -56.43 -6.84
N ILE A 168 2.77 -55.63 -6.94
CA ILE A 168 4.00 -56.06 -7.60
C ILE A 168 4.79 -56.91 -6.60
N GLU A 169 4.66 -58.24 -6.72
CA GLU A 169 5.39 -59.22 -5.91
C GLU A 169 6.91 -59.00 -6.07
N GLY A 170 7.66 -59.00 -4.96
CA GLY A 170 9.10 -58.73 -4.94
C GLY A 170 9.50 -57.25 -4.87
N LEU A 171 8.62 -56.31 -5.20
CA LEU A 171 8.94 -54.87 -5.15
C LEU A 171 9.22 -54.44 -3.70
N SER A 172 10.45 -54.02 -3.44
CA SER A 172 10.91 -53.45 -2.17
C SER A 172 11.56 -52.07 -2.39
N LEU A 173 11.33 -51.17 -1.44
CA LEU A 173 11.97 -49.85 -1.36
C LEU A 173 12.95 -49.77 -0.18
N ASP A 174 13.28 -50.88 0.48
CA ASP A 174 14.10 -50.90 1.69
C ASP A 174 15.53 -50.36 1.47
N SER A 175 16.07 -50.53 0.26
CA SER A 175 17.39 -50.01 -0.16
C SER A 175 17.31 -48.68 -0.91
N ALA A 176 16.10 -48.20 -1.24
CA ALA A 176 15.91 -47.01 -2.05
C ALA A 176 16.44 -45.77 -1.33
N LYS A 177 17.29 -45.01 -2.02
CA LYS A 177 17.81 -43.71 -1.58
C LYS A 177 17.20 -42.55 -2.36
N ASN A 178 16.74 -42.81 -3.58
CA ASN A 178 16.21 -41.80 -4.48
C ASN A 178 14.87 -42.24 -5.06
N LEU A 179 13.80 -41.50 -4.77
CA LEU A 179 12.47 -41.60 -5.37
C LEU A 179 12.09 -40.32 -6.12
N SER A 180 13.05 -39.46 -6.48
CA SER A 180 12.71 -38.21 -7.12
C SER A 180 12.06 -38.42 -8.47
N ARG A 181 10.98 -37.65 -8.69
CA ARG A 181 10.31 -37.51 -9.99
C ARG A 181 9.74 -38.81 -10.58
N VAL A 182 9.47 -39.82 -9.75
CA VAL A 182 8.96 -41.12 -10.22
C VAL A 182 7.71 -40.95 -11.09
N PHE A 183 6.74 -40.15 -10.65
CA PHE A 183 5.46 -39.91 -11.35
C PHE A 183 5.35 -38.48 -11.90
N GLU A 184 6.44 -37.72 -11.96
CA GLU A 184 6.39 -36.31 -12.36
C GLU A 184 5.79 -36.16 -13.77
N GLY A 185 4.70 -35.40 -13.88
CA GLY A 185 3.98 -35.15 -15.13
C GLY A 185 2.94 -36.20 -15.53
N ASP A 186 2.59 -37.14 -14.64
CA ASP A 186 1.57 -38.17 -14.88
C ASP A 186 0.16 -37.61 -14.73
N LYS A 187 -0.22 -36.71 -15.64
CA LYS A 187 -1.42 -35.88 -15.54
C LYS A 187 -2.76 -36.64 -15.48
N SER A 188 -2.79 -37.90 -15.88
CA SER A 188 -3.98 -38.77 -15.81
C SER A 188 -4.02 -39.66 -14.57
N LEU A 189 -2.97 -39.67 -13.75
CA LEU A 189 -2.91 -40.50 -12.55
C LEU A 189 -3.94 -39.98 -11.54
N GLU A 190 -4.94 -40.79 -11.23
CA GLU A 190 -6.02 -40.50 -10.29
C GLU A 190 -5.73 -41.08 -8.90
N SER A 191 -5.04 -42.22 -8.83
CA SER A 191 -4.67 -42.87 -7.57
C SER A 191 -3.40 -43.71 -7.65
N VAL A 192 -2.68 -43.80 -6.53
CA VAL A 192 -1.53 -44.70 -6.37
C VAL A 192 -1.59 -45.40 -5.01
N THR A 193 -1.15 -46.66 -4.95
CA THR A 193 -1.02 -47.40 -3.69
C THR A 193 0.44 -47.75 -3.44
N LEU A 194 1.01 -47.19 -2.36
CA LEU A 194 2.43 -47.27 -1.97
C LEU A 194 2.57 -47.68 -0.49
N SER A 195 2.25 -48.94 -0.18
CA SER A 195 2.37 -49.51 1.18
C SER A 195 3.77 -50.06 1.51
N LYS A 196 4.82 -49.47 0.94
CA LYS A 196 6.21 -49.93 1.07
C LYS A 196 6.99 -49.05 2.04
N ASN A 197 8.00 -49.63 2.69
CA ASN A 197 8.89 -48.92 3.59
C ASN A 197 9.79 -47.94 2.82
N VAL A 198 9.80 -46.66 3.21
CA VAL A 198 10.59 -45.60 2.57
C VAL A 198 11.59 -44.95 3.54
N ASP A 199 11.85 -45.56 4.69
CA ASP A 199 12.65 -44.97 5.78
C ASP A 199 14.09 -44.64 5.37
N GLN A 200 14.59 -45.27 4.31
CA GLN A 200 15.95 -45.10 3.78
C GLN A 200 16.06 -44.05 2.65
N VAL A 201 14.93 -43.58 2.14
CA VAL A 201 14.87 -42.63 1.01
C VAL A 201 15.32 -41.25 1.48
N LYS A 202 16.22 -40.64 0.72
CA LYS A 202 16.78 -39.31 0.96
C LYS A 202 16.16 -38.24 0.07
N ASP A 203 15.88 -38.58 -1.17
CA ASP A 203 15.35 -37.66 -2.17
C ASP A 203 13.94 -38.07 -2.60
N PHE A 204 12.95 -37.28 -2.22
CA PHE A 204 11.55 -37.38 -2.64
C PHE A 204 11.18 -36.27 -3.65
N SER A 205 12.17 -35.52 -4.15
CA SER A 205 11.90 -34.30 -4.89
C SER A 205 11.07 -34.57 -6.14
N GLY A 206 9.98 -33.81 -6.30
CA GLY A 206 9.09 -33.94 -7.44
C GLY A 206 8.37 -35.28 -7.57
N LEU A 207 8.31 -36.13 -6.53
CA LEU A 207 7.79 -37.50 -6.61
C LEU A 207 6.44 -37.61 -7.37
N PHE A 208 5.50 -36.72 -7.07
CA PHE A 208 4.20 -36.62 -7.72
C PHE A 208 3.99 -35.31 -8.47
N SER A 209 5.02 -34.49 -8.68
CA SER A 209 4.86 -33.16 -9.28
C SER A 209 4.08 -33.19 -10.60
N ASP A 210 3.13 -32.27 -10.76
CA ASP A 210 2.22 -32.14 -11.90
C ASP A 210 1.33 -33.38 -12.17
N CYS A 211 1.03 -34.19 -11.15
CA CYS A 211 -0.01 -35.22 -11.20
C CYS A 211 -1.39 -34.58 -11.03
N SER A 212 -1.77 -33.68 -11.95
CA SER A 212 -2.95 -32.81 -11.80
C SER A 212 -4.31 -33.53 -11.65
N SER A 213 -4.40 -34.84 -11.95
CA SER A 213 -5.61 -35.65 -11.71
C SER A 213 -5.59 -36.44 -10.39
N LEU A 214 -4.49 -36.42 -9.65
CA LEU A 214 -4.28 -37.25 -8.47
C LEU A 214 -5.21 -36.83 -7.36
N THR A 215 -5.98 -37.80 -6.85
CA THR A 215 -6.95 -37.57 -5.76
C THR A 215 -6.57 -38.31 -4.49
N THR A 216 -5.89 -39.47 -4.61
CA THR A 216 -5.64 -40.37 -3.48
C THR A 216 -4.27 -41.04 -3.58
N ILE A 217 -3.52 -41.05 -2.46
CA ILE A 217 -2.27 -41.79 -2.28
C ILE A 217 -2.45 -42.75 -1.10
N ASN A 218 -2.68 -44.03 -1.38
CA ASN A 218 -2.89 -45.03 -0.33
C ASN A 218 -1.56 -45.49 0.27
N GLY A 219 -1.46 -45.54 1.59
CA GLY A 219 -0.30 -46.04 2.34
C GLY A 219 0.73 -44.99 2.75
N ILE A 220 0.52 -43.72 2.37
CA ILE A 220 1.42 -42.61 2.75
C ILE A 220 1.42 -42.34 4.27
N ASP A 221 0.31 -42.65 4.94
CA ASP A 221 0.10 -42.57 6.39
C ASP A 221 1.01 -43.52 7.21
N SER A 222 1.72 -44.42 6.52
CA SER A 222 2.70 -45.33 7.11
C SER A 222 4.15 -44.84 6.99
N TRP A 223 4.41 -43.81 6.19
CA TRP A 223 5.77 -43.35 5.89
C TRP A 223 6.38 -42.60 7.07
N LYS A 224 7.65 -42.88 7.41
CA LYS A 224 8.35 -42.13 8.46
C LYS A 224 9.26 -41.03 7.95
N GLY A 225 9.79 -41.15 6.73
CA GLY A 225 10.65 -40.13 6.12
C GLY A 225 11.94 -39.83 6.87
N SER A 226 12.41 -40.73 7.76
CA SER A 226 13.47 -40.43 8.73
C SER A 226 14.85 -40.15 8.12
N SER A 227 15.06 -40.52 6.85
CA SER A 227 16.29 -40.21 6.09
C SER A 227 16.12 -39.08 5.06
N ALA A 228 14.92 -38.51 4.93
CA ALA A 228 14.61 -37.54 3.88
C ALA A 228 15.45 -36.27 4.04
N THR A 229 16.20 -35.91 3.01
CA THR A 229 17.00 -34.68 2.92
C THR A 229 16.39 -33.66 1.96
N ASP A 230 15.67 -34.11 0.93
CA ASP A 230 14.97 -33.26 -0.03
C ASP A 230 13.54 -33.76 -0.25
N VAL A 231 12.55 -32.89 0.01
CA VAL A 231 11.12 -33.13 -0.20
C VAL A 231 10.51 -32.02 -1.08
N SER A 232 11.35 -31.30 -1.82
CA SER A 232 10.90 -30.19 -2.66
C SER A 232 10.03 -30.66 -3.81
N ASN A 233 9.04 -29.85 -4.20
CA ASN A 233 8.10 -30.15 -5.29
C ASN A 233 7.33 -31.48 -5.16
N MET A 234 7.34 -32.15 -4.00
CA MET A 234 6.87 -33.53 -3.88
C MET A 234 5.43 -33.73 -4.38
N PHE A 235 4.55 -32.74 -4.18
CA PHE A 235 3.16 -32.69 -4.62
C PHE A 235 2.84 -31.43 -5.44
N ASN A 236 3.87 -30.75 -5.97
CA ASN A 236 3.67 -29.47 -6.67
C ASN A 236 2.75 -29.65 -7.89
N GLY A 237 1.66 -28.88 -7.98
CA GLY A 237 0.73 -28.94 -9.10
C GLY A 237 -0.31 -30.06 -9.03
N ASP A 238 -0.44 -30.75 -7.90
CA ASP A 238 -1.44 -31.82 -7.69
C ASP A 238 -2.83 -31.23 -7.40
N THR A 239 -3.39 -30.53 -8.39
CA THR A 239 -4.54 -29.62 -8.23
C THR A 239 -5.83 -30.27 -7.70
N LYS A 240 -5.98 -31.60 -7.80
CA LYS A 240 -7.14 -32.38 -7.33
C LYS A 240 -6.90 -33.16 -6.05
N LEU A 241 -5.72 -33.09 -5.46
CA LEU A 241 -5.39 -33.81 -4.23
C LEU A 241 -6.10 -33.14 -3.06
N GLU A 242 -7.09 -33.81 -2.46
CA GLU A 242 -7.96 -33.18 -1.46
C GLU A 242 -7.41 -33.26 -0.03
N LYS A 243 -6.73 -34.36 0.30
CA LYS A 243 -6.23 -34.65 1.65
C LYS A 243 -4.96 -35.49 1.59
N LEU A 244 -4.06 -35.22 2.53
CA LEU A 244 -2.91 -36.04 2.84
C LEU A 244 -2.87 -36.29 4.36
N ASP A 245 -2.42 -37.47 4.77
CA ASP A 245 -2.10 -37.75 6.17
C ASP A 245 -0.60 -38.00 6.30
N LEU A 246 0.12 -36.99 6.76
CA LEU A 246 1.57 -37.03 6.97
C LEU A 246 1.94 -37.15 8.45
N ALA A 247 1.03 -37.59 9.32
CA ALA A 247 1.24 -37.58 10.77
C ALA A 247 2.47 -38.38 11.24
N LYS A 248 2.83 -39.46 10.52
CA LYS A 248 4.03 -40.26 10.81
C LYS A 248 5.27 -39.80 10.05
N PHE A 249 5.09 -38.99 8.99
CA PHE A 249 6.18 -38.56 8.14
C PHE A 249 6.95 -37.43 8.82
N ASN A 250 8.14 -37.73 9.33
CA ASN A 250 9.04 -36.80 10.01
C ASN A 250 10.35 -36.63 9.22
N PRO A 251 10.40 -35.68 8.28
CA PRO A 251 11.59 -35.39 7.49
C PRO A 251 12.57 -34.50 8.27
N SER A 252 12.94 -34.86 9.51
CA SER A 252 13.81 -34.04 10.36
C SER A 252 15.19 -33.70 9.74
N PRO A 253 15.81 -34.55 8.89
CA PRO A 253 17.06 -34.19 8.22
C PRO A 253 16.88 -33.23 7.03
N ALA A 254 15.65 -32.98 6.58
CA ALA A 254 15.39 -32.28 5.33
C ALA A 254 15.87 -30.82 5.35
N THR A 255 16.55 -30.43 4.28
CA THR A 255 17.05 -29.07 4.07
C THR A 255 16.21 -28.31 3.05
N ASN A 256 15.46 -29.01 2.20
CA ASN A 256 14.69 -28.42 1.10
C ASN A 256 13.23 -28.87 1.12
N PHE A 257 12.33 -27.92 1.38
CA PHE A 257 10.87 -28.02 1.35
C PHE A 257 10.25 -27.15 0.27
N SER A 258 11.08 -26.56 -0.61
CA SER A 258 10.61 -25.57 -1.58
C SER A 258 9.54 -26.17 -2.48
N TYR A 259 8.44 -25.43 -2.66
CA TYR A 259 7.31 -25.86 -3.51
C TYR A 259 6.68 -27.22 -3.13
N MET A 260 6.91 -27.76 -1.92
CA MET A 260 6.49 -29.14 -1.59
C MET A 260 5.02 -29.42 -1.90
N PHE A 261 4.13 -28.47 -1.61
CA PHE A 261 2.69 -28.57 -1.87
C PHE A 261 2.18 -27.54 -2.88
N ALA A 262 3.05 -26.69 -3.44
CA ALA A 262 2.62 -25.54 -4.25
C ALA A 262 1.57 -25.92 -5.32
N GLY A 263 0.48 -25.16 -5.42
CA GLY A 263 -0.56 -25.35 -6.41
C GLY A 263 -1.49 -26.54 -6.11
N CYS A 264 -1.46 -27.11 -4.90
CA CYS A 264 -2.42 -28.12 -4.45
C CYS A 264 -3.78 -27.46 -4.15
N THR A 265 -4.44 -26.94 -5.19
CA THR A 265 -5.61 -26.04 -5.02
C THR A 265 -6.82 -26.67 -4.33
N ALA A 266 -6.94 -28.01 -4.34
CA ALA A 266 -8.00 -28.75 -3.66
C ALA A 266 -7.61 -29.23 -2.25
N LEU A 267 -6.34 -29.10 -1.84
CA LEU A 267 -5.82 -29.67 -0.61
C LEU A 267 -6.37 -28.94 0.60
N THR A 268 -7.11 -29.66 1.44
CA THR A 268 -7.79 -29.10 2.62
C THR A 268 -7.06 -29.37 3.93
N SER A 269 -6.21 -30.40 3.98
CA SER A 269 -5.45 -30.83 5.16
C SER A 269 -4.29 -31.75 4.77
N VAL A 270 -3.19 -31.67 5.53
CA VAL A 270 -2.00 -32.53 5.43
C VAL A 270 -1.78 -33.42 6.67
N GLY A 271 -2.79 -33.53 7.54
CA GLY A 271 -2.71 -34.28 8.79
C GLY A 271 -2.03 -33.52 9.93
N ASP A 272 -1.67 -34.23 10.99
CA ASP A 272 -1.00 -33.67 12.17
C ASP A 272 0.51 -33.49 11.94
N LEU A 273 0.99 -32.24 11.85
CA LEU A 273 2.41 -31.95 11.66
C LEU A 273 3.20 -31.81 12.97
N SER A 274 2.67 -32.27 14.11
CA SER A 274 3.32 -32.14 15.43
C SER A 274 4.72 -32.77 15.52
N GLN A 275 5.06 -33.70 14.62
CA GLN A 275 6.40 -34.32 14.56
C GLN A 275 7.40 -33.52 13.71
N TRP A 276 6.97 -32.52 12.96
CA TRP A 276 7.83 -31.75 12.08
C TRP A 276 8.65 -30.75 12.87
N THR A 277 9.96 -30.96 12.96
CA THR A 277 10.86 -30.05 13.71
C THR A 277 11.51 -28.99 12.83
N GLY A 278 11.76 -29.28 11.55
CA GLY A 278 12.28 -28.31 10.57
C GLY A 278 13.68 -27.75 10.86
N GLY A 279 14.42 -28.29 11.83
CA GLY A 279 15.66 -27.68 12.34
C GLY A 279 16.77 -27.49 11.30
N ASN A 280 16.79 -28.32 10.26
CA ASN A 280 17.76 -28.24 9.15
C ASN A 280 17.22 -27.51 7.91
N ALA A 281 15.96 -27.07 7.93
CA ALA A 281 15.30 -26.47 6.77
C ALA A 281 16.01 -25.16 6.38
N THR A 282 16.57 -25.15 5.17
CA THR A 282 17.26 -24.00 4.57
C THR A 282 16.40 -23.35 3.48
N TYR A 283 15.70 -24.18 2.70
CA TYR A 283 14.87 -23.73 1.58
C TYR A 283 13.40 -24.08 1.85
N VAL A 284 12.59 -23.07 2.18
CA VAL A 284 11.16 -23.19 2.49
C VAL A 284 10.28 -22.31 1.60
N SER A 285 10.87 -21.69 0.56
CA SER A 285 10.17 -20.80 -0.36
C SER A 285 9.03 -21.53 -1.07
N ASN A 286 7.87 -20.88 -1.16
CA ASN A 286 6.69 -21.35 -1.87
C ASN A 286 6.14 -22.71 -1.41
N MET A 287 6.44 -23.15 -0.19
CA MET A 287 6.08 -24.49 0.28
C MET A 287 4.58 -24.83 0.12
N PHE A 288 3.69 -23.87 0.40
CA PHE A 288 2.23 -23.96 0.27
C PHE A 288 1.65 -22.93 -0.71
N ASN A 289 2.46 -22.44 -1.66
CA ASN A 289 2.03 -21.39 -2.58
C ASN A 289 0.82 -21.83 -3.42
N GLY A 290 -0.29 -21.10 -3.36
CA GLY A 290 -1.48 -21.36 -4.16
C GLY A 290 -2.38 -22.49 -3.64
N ASP A 291 -2.20 -22.92 -2.38
CA ASP A 291 -3.00 -23.98 -1.75
C ASP A 291 -4.36 -23.45 -1.26
N LYS A 292 -5.17 -23.01 -2.23
CA LYS A 292 -6.47 -22.33 -2.04
C LYS A 292 -7.50 -23.14 -1.24
N GLY A 293 -7.30 -24.45 -1.09
CA GLY A 293 -8.16 -25.34 -0.31
C GLY A 293 -7.83 -25.36 1.18
N LEU A 294 -6.61 -24.97 1.57
CA LEU A 294 -6.10 -25.16 2.92
C LEU A 294 -6.80 -24.20 3.88
N THR A 295 -7.35 -24.72 4.97
CA THR A 295 -8.15 -23.94 5.93
C THR A 295 -7.41 -23.60 7.20
N SER A 296 -6.53 -24.49 7.64
CA SER A 296 -5.65 -24.32 8.81
C SER A 296 -4.41 -25.18 8.67
N LEU A 297 -3.31 -24.72 9.22
CA LEU A 297 -2.06 -25.45 9.31
C LEU A 297 -1.48 -25.24 10.72
N ASP A 298 -0.98 -26.29 11.37
CA ASP A 298 -0.29 -26.14 12.67
C ASP A 298 1.21 -26.35 12.48
N LEU A 299 1.99 -25.27 12.47
CA LEU A 299 3.45 -25.28 12.36
C LEU A 299 4.16 -25.03 13.70
N THR A 300 3.48 -25.17 14.84
CA THR A 300 4.01 -24.85 16.19
C THR A 300 5.33 -25.59 16.53
N LYS A 301 5.54 -26.77 15.95
CA LYS A 301 6.76 -27.57 16.17
C LYS A 301 7.84 -27.31 15.12
N PHE A 302 7.46 -26.80 13.95
CA PHE A 302 8.37 -26.54 12.84
C PHE A 302 9.19 -25.27 13.10
N ASN A 303 10.51 -25.40 13.09
CA ASN A 303 11.46 -24.32 13.33
C ASN A 303 12.49 -24.23 12.20
N PRO A 304 12.22 -23.45 11.15
CA PRO A 304 13.11 -23.26 10.02
C PRO A 304 14.19 -22.21 10.32
N SER A 305 14.92 -22.35 11.43
CA SER A 305 15.94 -21.37 11.87
C SER A 305 17.10 -21.17 10.87
N GLY A 306 17.34 -22.17 10.01
CA GLY A 306 18.31 -22.12 8.91
C GLY A 306 17.80 -21.44 7.64
N ALA A 307 16.52 -21.07 7.56
CA ALA A 307 15.92 -20.58 6.33
C ALA A 307 16.56 -19.27 5.83
N THR A 308 16.93 -19.27 4.55
CA THR A 308 17.51 -18.11 3.86
C THR A 308 16.45 -17.24 3.17
N SER A 309 15.24 -17.76 2.99
CA SER A 309 14.12 -17.08 2.34
C SER A 309 12.78 -17.71 2.76
N PHE A 310 11.78 -16.88 3.02
CA PHE A 310 10.37 -17.27 3.20
C PHE A 310 9.49 -16.84 2.02
N LEU A 311 10.12 -16.53 0.87
CA LEU A 311 9.46 -16.07 -0.35
C LEU A 311 8.20 -16.92 -0.65
N GLY A 312 7.03 -16.28 -0.66
CA GLY A 312 5.78 -16.86 -1.11
C GLY A 312 5.31 -18.11 -0.34
N MET A 313 5.83 -18.36 0.88
CA MET A 313 5.63 -19.64 1.57
C MET A 313 4.16 -20.06 1.70
N PHE A 314 3.25 -19.11 1.95
CA PHE A 314 1.81 -19.34 2.03
C PHE A 314 1.01 -18.58 0.95
N SER A 315 1.66 -17.79 0.09
CA SER A 315 0.97 -16.92 -0.86
C SER A 315 -0.16 -17.62 -1.61
N GLY A 316 -1.35 -17.02 -1.59
CA GLY A 316 -2.54 -17.47 -2.30
C GLY A 316 -3.31 -18.56 -1.56
N CYS A 317 -2.99 -18.82 -0.29
CA CYS A 317 -3.77 -19.70 0.59
C CYS A 317 -5.05 -18.99 1.05
N SER A 318 -5.94 -18.67 0.11
CA SER A 318 -7.05 -17.72 0.34
C SER A 318 -8.08 -18.15 1.40
N LYS A 319 -8.12 -19.43 1.78
CA LYS A 319 -8.98 -19.99 2.84
C LYS A 319 -8.25 -20.22 4.18
N LEU A 320 -6.96 -19.94 4.25
CA LEU A 320 -6.14 -20.21 5.43
C LEU A 320 -6.45 -19.22 6.54
N THR A 321 -6.90 -19.75 7.67
CA THR A 321 -7.31 -18.95 8.84
C THR A 321 -6.25 -18.90 9.94
N SER A 322 -5.31 -19.85 9.96
CA SER A 322 -4.22 -19.93 10.94
C SER A 322 -3.08 -20.82 10.45
N VAL A 323 -1.85 -20.48 10.85
CA VAL A 323 -0.61 -21.25 10.65
C VAL A 323 -0.02 -21.80 11.96
N GLY A 324 -0.79 -21.75 13.05
CA GLY A 324 -0.33 -22.15 14.39
C GLY A 324 0.55 -21.10 15.06
N ASP A 325 1.29 -21.50 16.10
CA ASP A 325 2.19 -20.62 16.85
C ASP A 325 3.57 -20.50 16.15
N LEU A 326 3.91 -19.29 15.69
CA LEU A 326 5.18 -19.00 15.04
C LEU A 326 6.28 -18.55 16.02
N SER A 327 6.10 -18.73 17.33
CA SER A 327 7.04 -18.23 18.36
C SER A 327 8.48 -18.73 18.21
N LYS A 328 8.71 -19.85 17.52
CA LYS A 328 10.06 -20.37 17.24
C LYS A 328 10.72 -19.78 16.01
N TRP A 329 9.98 -19.03 15.20
CA TRP A 329 10.46 -18.51 13.94
C TRP A 329 11.20 -17.20 14.18
N THR A 330 12.50 -17.20 13.88
CA THR A 330 13.33 -16.00 14.01
C THR A 330 13.61 -15.35 12.66
N GLY A 331 13.68 -16.11 11.56
CA GLY A 331 14.08 -15.59 10.26
C GLY A 331 15.44 -14.87 10.24
N SER A 332 16.32 -15.15 11.21
CA SER A 332 17.59 -14.42 11.41
C SER A 332 18.62 -14.59 10.28
N ASN A 333 18.38 -15.55 9.39
CA ASN A 333 19.20 -15.80 8.20
C ASN A 333 18.50 -15.41 6.90
N ALA A 334 17.24 -14.97 6.96
CA ALA A 334 16.46 -14.66 5.78
C ALA A 334 16.94 -13.36 5.12
N THR A 335 16.95 -13.36 3.79
CA THR A 335 17.12 -12.16 2.96
C THR A 335 15.80 -11.70 2.34
N SER A 336 14.80 -12.58 2.29
CA SER A 336 13.47 -12.30 1.72
C SER A 336 12.35 -12.87 2.59
N VAL A 337 11.33 -12.05 2.82
CA VAL A 337 10.00 -12.42 3.33
C VAL A 337 8.90 -11.99 2.34
N SER A 338 9.29 -11.63 1.11
CA SER A 338 8.35 -11.16 0.09
C SER A 338 7.26 -12.19 -0.17
N HIS A 339 6.05 -11.72 -0.42
CA HIS A 339 4.86 -12.53 -0.69
C HIS A 339 4.53 -13.58 0.38
N MET A 340 5.12 -13.58 1.58
CA MET A 340 4.98 -14.70 2.51
C MET A 340 3.51 -15.11 2.78
N PHE A 341 2.62 -14.11 2.89
CA PHE A 341 1.17 -14.26 3.08
C PHE A 341 0.35 -13.54 2.00
N ASP A 342 0.93 -13.29 0.81
CA ASP A 342 0.25 -12.56 -0.28
C ASP A 342 -0.98 -13.29 -0.78
N GLY A 343 -2.17 -12.71 -0.62
CA GLY A 343 -3.45 -13.26 -1.04
C GLY A 343 -4.11 -14.19 -0.01
N ASP A 344 -3.61 -14.23 1.24
CA ASP A 344 -4.16 -15.04 2.33
C ASP A 344 -5.40 -14.37 2.95
N SER A 345 -6.42 -14.17 2.12
CA SER A 345 -7.57 -13.30 2.40
C SER A 345 -8.40 -13.66 3.64
N SER A 346 -8.31 -14.90 4.14
CA SER A 346 -9.05 -15.37 5.34
C SER A 346 -8.24 -15.31 6.65
N LEU A 347 -6.98 -14.86 6.59
CA LEU A 347 -6.11 -14.79 7.76
C LEU A 347 -6.48 -13.59 8.62
N LYS A 348 -6.75 -13.81 9.91
CA LYS A 348 -7.31 -12.76 10.80
C LYS A 348 -6.29 -12.08 11.69
N THR A 349 -5.31 -12.84 12.15
CA THR A 349 -4.28 -12.38 13.10
C THR A 349 -2.97 -13.09 12.85
N LEU A 350 -1.85 -12.40 13.07
CA LEU A 350 -0.51 -12.97 13.05
C LEU A 350 0.32 -12.46 14.22
N ASP A 351 1.06 -13.37 14.86
CA ASP A 351 2.09 -13.00 15.83
C ASP A 351 3.49 -13.28 15.27
N LEU A 352 4.22 -12.19 15.02
CA LEU A 352 5.58 -12.19 14.46
C LEU A 352 6.61 -11.64 15.44
N SER A 353 6.32 -11.70 16.76
CA SER A 353 7.17 -11.10 17.81
C SER A 353 8.61 -11.61 17.86
N ASN A 354 8.86 -12.84 17.41
CA ASN A 354 10.19 -13.45 17.42
C ASN A 354 11.00 -13.21 16.14
N PHE A 355 10.43 -12.56 15.13
CA PHE A 355 11.12 -12.28 13.86
C PHE A 355 12.26 -11.27 14.08
N ALA A 356 13.46 -11.64 13.63
CA ALA A 356 14.71 -10.90 13.72
C ALA A 356 15.24 -10.56 12.32
N LEU A 357 14.62 -9.57 11.67
CA LEU A 357 14.70 -9.34 10.21
C LEU A 357 15.85 -8.43 9.75
N LYS A 358 16.90 -8.29 10.56
CA LYS A 358 18.02 -7.38 10.27
C LYS A 358 18.69 -7.59 8.90
N LYS A 359 18.70 -8.82 8.38
CA LYS A 359 19.32 -9.18 7.09
C LYS A 359 18.35 -9.10 5.90
N VAL A 360 17.06 -8.93 6.16
CA VAL A 360 16.03 -8.98 5.12
C VAL A 360 16.09 -7.71 4.29
N GLN A 361 16.11 -7.90 2.97
CA GLN A 361 16.16 -6.84 1.97
C GLN A 361 14.83 -6.72 1.22
N TYR A 362 14.06 -7.82 1.14
CA TYR A 362 12.86 -7.92 0.32
C TYR A 362 11.63 -8.21 1.18
N PHE A 363 10.74 -7.21 1.27
CA PHE A 363 9.47 -7.24 2.00
C PHE A 363 8.25 -7.11 1.08
N SER A 364 8.48 -6.99 -0.24
CA SER A 364 7.43 -6.72 -1.22
C SER A 364 6.24 -7.66 -1.05
N SER A 365 5.04 -7.09 -1.02
CA SER A 365 3.77 -7.82 -0.96
C SER A 365 3.60 -8.80 0.22
N MET A 366 4.37 -8.69 1.32
CA MET A 366 4.36 -9.69 2.40
C MET A 366 2.96 -10.05 2.92
N PHE A 367 2.06 -9.07 3.02
CA PHE A 367 0.67 -9.23 3.47
C PHE A 367 -0.35 -8.72 2.44
N GLN A 368 0.07 -8.53 1.18
CA GLN A 368 -0.82 -8.00 0.15
C GLN A 368 -2.10 -8.85 0.08
N GLY A 369 -3.28 -8.21 0.01
CA GLY A 369 -4.56 -8.89 -0.12
C GLY A 369 -5.01 -9.73 1.08
N CYS A 370 -4.36 -9.61 2.24
CA CYS A 370 -4.83 -10.20 3.50
C CYS A 370 -6.07 -9.43 4.02
N SER A 371 -7.19 -9.51 3.29
CA SER A 371 -8.34 -8.63 3.47
C SER A 371 -9.05 -8.74 4.82
N GLU A 372 -9.00 -9.91 5.49
CA GLU A 372 -9.56 -10.12 6.83
C GLU A 372 -8.55 -9.90 7.98
N LEU A 373 -7.30 -9.53 7.68
CA LEU A 373 -6.25 -9.36 8.68
C LEU A 373 -6.50 -8.10 9.51
N THR A 374 -6.82 -8.29 10.78
CA THR A 374 -7.17 -7.19 11.70
C THR A 374 -5.99 -6.73 12.55
N THR A 375 -5.02 -7.62 12.83
CA THR A 375 -3.91 -7.33 13.75
C THR A 375 -2.67 -8.14 13.39
N ILE A 376 -1.51 -7.48 13.45
CA ILE A 376 -0.19 -8.08 13.37
C ILE A 376 0.60 -7.66 14.62
N THR A 377 1.05 -8.61 15.44
CA THR A 377 1.87 -8.33 16.62
C THR A 377 3.35 -8.55 16.35
N GLY A 378 4.21 -7.78 17.02
CA GLY A 378 5.67 -7.99 17.00
C GLY A 378 6.48 -7.06 16.08
N MET A 379 5.84 -6.23 15.25
CA MET A 379 6.56 -5.37 14.30
C MET A 379 7.43 -4.28 14.94
N ASN A 380 7.21 -3.98 16.23
CA ASN A 380 8.01 -3.05 17.03
C ASN A 380 9.43 -3.57 17.36
N SER A 381 9.71 -4.86 17.13
CA SER A 381 11.03 -5.44 17.29
C SER A 381 11.86 -5.44 16.00
N TRP A 382 11.24 -5.19 14.85
CA TRP A 382 11.88 -5.35 13.55
C TRP A 382 12.96 -4.30 13.29
N ASP A 383 14.10 -4.76 12.78
CA ASP A 383 15.16 -3.93 12.21
C ASP A 383 15.07 -3.99 10.69
N VAL A 384 14.42 -2.99 10.09
CA VAL A 384 14.25 -2.86 8.63
C VAL A 384 15.35 -2.00 7.98
N SER A 385 16.48 -1.78 8.67
CA SER A 385 17.57 -0.94 8.13
C SER A 385 18.19 -1.49 6.85
N SER A 386 18.08 -2.79 6.59
CA SER A 386 18.56 -3.45 5.37
C SER A 386 17.51 -3.53 4.24
N ALA A 387 16.27 -3.09 4.47
CA ALA A 387 15.19 -3.18 3.49
C ALA A 387 15.52 -2.37 2.22
N ILE A 388 15.31 -2.98 1.06
CA ILE A 388 15.49 -2.40 -0.28
C ILE A 388 14.12 -2.22 -0.96
N PHE A 389 13.30 -3.28 -0.96
CA PHE A 389 11.94 -3.26 -1.53
C PHE A 389 10.90 -3.53 -0.44
N MET A 390 9.97 -2.58 -0.30
CA MET A 390 8.85 -2.62 0.66
C MET A 390 7.52 -2.29 -0.05
N ASP A 391 7.51 -2.34 -1.38
CA ASP A 391 6.34 -2.05 -2.20
C ASP A 391 5.21 -3.05 -1.92
N ASN A 392 3.97 -2.57 -1.97
CA ASN A 392 2.75 -3.38 -1.79
C ASN A 392 2.67 -4.17 -0.45
N MET A 393 3.52 -3.90 0.54
CA MET A 393 3.68 -4.76 1.72
C MET A 393 2.38 -5.09 2.46
N PHE A 394 1.50 -4.10 2.63
CA PHE A 394 0.19 -4.24 3.27
C PHE A 394 -0.97 -4.03 2.29
N LYS A 395 -0.71 -3.76 1.01
CA LYS A 395 -1.72 -3.39 0.01
C LYS A 395 -2.98 -4.27 0.09
N GLY A 396 -4.13 -3.65 0.33
CA GLY A 396 -5.42 -4.32 0.35
C GLY A 396 -5.69 -5.08 1.65
N CYS A 397 -5.00 -4.76 2.75
CA CYS A 397 -5.33 -5.20 4.10
C CYS A 397 -6.54 -4.42 4.63
N THR A 398 -7.68 -4.54 3.95
CA THR A 398 -8.86 -3.67 4.16
C THR A 398 -9.42 -3.67 5.60
N ALA A 399 -9.19 -4.73 6.38
CA ALA A 399 -9.63 -4.85 7.78
C ALA A 399 -8.55 -4.46 8.82
N LEU A 400 -7.33 -4.10 8.39
CA LEU A 400 -6.22 -3.81 9.29
C LEU A 400 -6.39 -2.45 9.94
N THR A 401 -6.60 -2.42 11.26
CA THR A 401 -6.87 -1.17 11.98
C THR A 401 -5.60 -0.48 12.48
N SER A 402 -4.51 -1.23 12.66
CA SER A 402 -3.23 -0.71 13.16
C SER A 402 -2.07 -1.63 12.80
N VAL A 403 -0.90 -1.03 12.57
CA VAL A 403 0.40 -1.72 12.45
C VAL A 403 1.29 -1.53 13.70
N GLY A 404 0.71 -1.05 14.81
CA GLY A 404 1.43 -0.90 16.07
C GLY A 404 2.56 0.14 16.04
N ASP A 405 3.52 -0.01 16.95
CA ASP A 405 4.67 0.89 17.10
C ASP A 405 5.75 0.60 16.03
N LEU A 406 5.99 1.59 15.16
CA LEU A 406 7.01 1.56 14.11
C LEU A 406 8.27 2.38 14.46
N SER A 407 8.49 2.72 15.72
CA SER A 407 9.60 3.61 16.14
C SER A 407 11.00 3.11 15.75
N LYS A 408 11.19 1.81 15.52
CA LYS A 408 12.46 1.23 15.04
C LYS A 408 12.60 1.17 13.52
N TRP A 409 11.54 1.52 12.78
CA TRP A 409 11.54 1.44 11.33
C TRP A 409 12.30 2.63 10.74
N THR A 410 13.57 2.41 10.40
CA THR A 410 14.41 3.47 9.80
C THR A 410 14.28 3.52 8.28
N GLY A 411 14.09 2.39 7.60
CA GLY A 411 13.87 2.32 6.15
C GLY A 411 14.96 2.94 5.27
N SER A 412 16.15 3.23 5.82
CA SER A 412 17.15 4.12 5.18
C SER A 412 17.74 3.60 3.86
N ASN A 413 17.52 2.33 3.56
CA ASN A 413 17.96 1.69 2.32
C ASN A 413 16.82 1.44 1.32
N ALA A 414 15.58 1.73 1.68
CA ALA A 414 14.41 1.45 0.85
C ALA A 414 14.46 2.28 -0.44
N THR A 415 14.45 1.60 -1.58
CA THR A 415 14.45 2.19 -2.92
C THR A 415 13.07 2.19 -3.58
N ASP A 416 12.15 1.39 -3.04
CA ASP A 416 10.74 1.35 -3.46
C ASP A 416 9.83 1.12 -2.25
N VAL A 417 8.88 2.03 -2.05
CA VAL A 417 7.83 2.00 -1.02
C VAL A 417 6.45 2.21 -1.64
N SER A 418 6.33 2.01 -2.95
CA SER A 418 5.10 2.27 -3.69
C SER A 418 3.98 1.33 -3.23
N SER A 419 2.75 1.87 -3.16
CA SER A 419 1.54 1.14 -2.78
C SER A 419 1.62 0.39 -1.44
N MET A 420 2.53 0.76 -0.54
CA MET A 420 2.80 0.00 0.68
C MET A 420 1.57 -0.24 1.55
N PHE A 421 0.67 0.75 1.63
CA PHE A 421 -0.60 0.72 2.37
C PHE A 421 -1.81 0.98 1.45
N ASP A 422 -1.67 0.76 0.14
CA ASP A 422 -2.75 1.03 -0.82
C ASP A 422 -4.00 0.19 -0.50
N SER A 423 -5.14 0.83 -0.32
CA SER A 423 -6.43 0.25 0.01
C SER A 423 -6.50 -0.40 1.40
N ASP A 424 -5.76 0.13 2.37
CA ASP A 424 -5.87 -0.23 3.79
C ASP A 424 -6.98 0.58 4.47
N GLU A 425 -8.23 0.33 4.04
CA GLU A 425 -9.38 1.20 4.29
C GLU A 425 -9.70 1.43 5.78
N ALA A 426 -9.40 0.46 6.66
CA ALA A 426 -9.65 0.53 8.11
C ALA A 426 -8.49 1.12 8.93
N LEU A 427 -7.34 1.41 8.33
CA LEU A 427 -6.17 1.92 9.05
C LEU A 427 -6.40 3.37 9.50
N THR A 428 -6.44 3.61 10.82
CA THR A 428 -6.85 4.93 11.35
C THR A 428 -5.69 5.90 11.58
N SER A 429 -4.51 5.38 11.91
CA SER A 429 -3.32 6.16 12.24
C SER A 429 -2.06 5.37 11.94
N LEU A 430 -1.04 6.06 11.46
CA LEU A 430 0.27 5.51 11.18
C LEU A 430 1.33 6.52 11.67
N ASP A 431 2.36 6.07 12.38
CA ASP A 431 3.46 6.95 12.80
C ASP A 431 4.75 6.55 12.06
N LEU A 432 5.11 7.34 11.04
CA LEU A 432 6.33 7.15 10.24
C LEU A 432 7.44 8.13 10.60
N THR A 433 7.39 8.76 11.78
CA THR A 433 8.38 9.78 12.22
C THR A 433 9.83 9.29 12.11
N ASN A 434 10.08 8.00 12.33
CA ASN A 434 11.43 7.43 12.23
C ASN A 434 11.83 6.89 10.86
N PHE A 435 10.86 6.73 9.96
CA PHE A 435 11.06 6.16 8.64
C PHE A 435 11.67 7.18 7.67
N ASN A 436 12.78 6.80 7.03
CA ASN A 436 13.52 7.63 6.09
C ASN A 436 13.61 6.96 4.71
N PRO A 437 12.62 7.18 3.83
CA PRO A 437 12.62 6.66 2.47
C PRO A 437 13.38 7.55 1.47
N SER A 438 14.42 8.27 1.89
CA SER A 438 15.15 9.24 1.03
C SER A 438 15.81 8.63 -0.22
N LYS A 439 16.02 7.30 -0.23
CA LYS A 439 16.51 6.56 -1.41
C LYS A 439 15.39 6.09 -2.34
N SER A 440 14.13 6.24 -1.93
CA SER A 440 13.00 5.77 -2.73
C SER A 440 12.90 6.54 -4.05
N THR A 441 12.66 5.78 -5.11
CA THR A 441 12.40 6.33 -6.45
C THR A 441 10.91 6.49 -6.74
N SER A 442 10.04 5.87 -5.96
CA SER A 442 8.58 5.92 -6.13
C SER A 442 7.85 5.93 -4.78
N PHE A 443 6.92 6.86 -4.64
CA PHE A 443 5.91 6.89 -3.57
C PHE A 443 4.51 6.61 -4.11
N SER A 444 4.43 6.10 -5.34
CA SER A 444 3.18 6.01 -6.08
C SER A 444 2.17 5.14 -5.33
N GLY A 445 0.98 5.69 -5.06
CA GLY A 445 -0.10 4.98 -4.37
C GLY A 445 0.18 4.61 -2.91
N MET A 446 1.24 5.11 -2.26
CA MET A 446 1.70 4.57 -0.97
C MET A 446 0.60 4.47 0.10
N PHE A 447 -0.31 5.44 0.16
CA PHE A 447 -1.45 5.47 1.07
C PHE A 447 -2.80 5.50 0.35
N SER A 448 -2.83 5.37 -0.98
CA SER A 448 -4.05 5.43 -1.79
C SER A 448 -5.20 4.64 -1.14
N LYS A 449 -6.36 5.26 -0.98
CA LYS A 449 -7.60 4.70 -0.41
C LYS A 449 -7.45 4.23 1.04
N CYS A 450 -6.56 4.84 1.82
CA CYS A 450 -6.57 4.73 3.27
C CYS A 450 -7.70 5.61 3.86
N THR A 451 -8.95 5.25 3.59
CA THR A 451 -10.09 6.17 3.80
C THR A 451 -10.32 6.60 5.24
N ALA A 452 -9.87 5.79 6.22
CA ALA A 452 -9.94 6.08 7.65
C ALA A 452 -8.68 6.75 8.23
N LEU A 453 -7.62 6.92 7.44
CA LEU A 453 -6.32 7.39 7.93
C LEU A 453 -6.36 8.89 8.23
N THR A 454 -6.07 9.22 9.49
CA THR A 454 -6.14 10.60 10.00
C THR A 454 -4.78 11.30 10.06
N SER A 455 -3.68 10.53 10.14
CA SER A 455 -2.31 11.05 10.24
C SER A 455 -1.28 9.97 9.87
N VAL A 456 -0.13 10.42 9.33
CA VAL A 456 1.05 9.61 9.01
C VAL A 456 2.29 9.97 9.86
N GLY A 457 2.12 10.77 10.90
CA GLY A 457 3.21 11.25 11.77
C GLY A 457 4.03 12.39 11.15
N ASP A 458 5.23 12.63 11.70
CA ASP A 458 6.16 13.65 11.19
C ASP A 458 6.90 13.16 9.93
N LEU A 459 6.78 13.90 8.84
CA LEU A 459 7.42 13.60 7.56
C LEU A 459 8.75 14.35 7.34
N SER A 460 9.35 14.93 8.38
CA SER A 460 10.58 15.74 8.28
C SER A 460 11.78 14.99 7.66
N LYS A 461 11.78 13.65 7.67
CA LYS A 461 12.82 12.81 7.04
C LYS A 461 12.55 12.50 5.56
N TRP A 462 11.40 12.89 5.02
CA TRP A 462 10.97 12.55 3.66
C TRP A 462 11.43 13.63 2.70
N THR A 463 12.65 13.49 2.17
CA THR A 463 13.21 14.52 1.28
C THR A 463 12.65 14.46 -0.15
N GLY A 464 12.17 13.30 -0.60
CA GLY A 464 11.68 13.11 -1.98
C GLY A 464 12.75 13.27 -3.07
N SER A 465 14.02 13.48 -2.72
CA SER A 465 15.08 13.94 -3.63
C SER A 465 15.50 12.94 -4.71
N ASN A 466 15.05 11.69 -4.62
CA ASN A 466 15.27 10.64 -5.62
C ASN A 466 13.98 10.16 -6.29
N ALA A 467 12.82 10.66 -5.85
CA ALA A 467 11.53 10.25 -6.38
C ALA A 467 11.34 10.75 -7.81
N THR A 468 10.81 9.89 -8.68
CA THR A 468 10.36 10.25 -10.03
C THR A 468 8.82 10.26 -10.12
N SER A 469 8.12 9.58 -9.21
CA SER A 469 6.66 9.55 -9.13
C SER A 469 6.15 9.59 -7.70
N VAL A 470 5.14 10.44 -7.48
CA VAL A 470 4.31 10.53 -6.27
C VAL A 470 2.82 10.37 -6.63
N SER A 471 2.54 9.83 -7.81
CA SER A 471 1.17 9.70 -8.32
C SER A 471 0.32 8.89 -7.38
N ASN A 472 -0.93 9.30 -7.15
CA ASN A 472 -1.88 8.65 -6.26
C ASN A 472 -1.44 8.50 -4.78
N MET A 473 -0.38 9.19 -4.33
CA MET A 473 0.21 8.90 -3.01
C MET A 473 -0.79 8.89 -1.84
N PHE A 474 -1.76 9.81 -1.84
CA PHE A 474 -2.85 9.93 -0.86
C PHE A 474 -4.24 9.90 -1.54
N ASN A 475 -4.35 9.29 -2.72
CA ASN A 475 -5.60 9.31 -3.49
C ASN A 475 -6.74 8.64 -2.71
N GLY A 476 -7.78 9.38 -2.33
CA GLY A 476 -8.95 8.88 -1.65
C GLY A 476 -8.82 8.83 -0.12
N ASP A 477 -7.83 9.50 0.47
CA ASP A 477 -7.56 9.51 1.91
C ASP A 477 -8.50 10.50 2.62
N LYS A 478 -9.78 10.16 2.64
CA LYS A 478 -10.89 11.04 3.03
C LYS A 478 -10.80 11.57 4.47
N ALA A 479 -10.18 10.84 5.39
CA ALA A 479 -10.07 11.23 6.80
C ALA A 479 -8.85 12.11 7.12
N LEU A 480 -7.91 12.27 6.19
CA LEU A 480 -6.68 13.01 6.41
C LEU A 480 -6.97 14.52 6.48
N THR A 481 -6.67 15.18 7.61
CA THR A 481 -7.07 16.58 7.81
C THR A 481 -5.97 17.60 7.51
N SER A 482 -4.70 17.22 7.64
CA SER A 482 -3.56 18.10 7.46
C SER A 482 -2.31 17.31 7.10
N LEU A 483 -1.43 17.91 6.30
CA LEU A 483 -0.11 17.37 5.98
C LEU A 483 0.96 18.46 6.01
N ASP A 484 2.12 18.13 6.58
CA ASP A 484 3.32 18.96 6.49
C ASP A 484 4.36 18.32 5.56
N LEU A 485 4.63 18.99 4.45
CA LEU A 485 5.57 18.57 3.41
C LEU A 485 6.72 19.57 3.25
N SER A 486 7.04 20.32 4.32
CA SER A 486 8.09 21.36 4.32
C SER A 486 9.50 20.84 4.02
N TYR A 487 9.75 19.55 4.25
CA TYR A 487 11.05 18.91 3.97
C TYR A 487 11.06 18.10 2.67
N PHE A 488 9.91 17.96 2.02
CA PHE A 488 9.76 17.21 0.78
C PHE A 488 10.09 18.12 -0.42
N ASN A 489 11.22 17.87 -1.10
CA ASN A 489 11.60 18.63 -2.29
C ASN A 489 11.58 17.73 -3.54
N PRO A 490 10.51 17.79 -4.36
CA PRO A 490 10.28 16.84 -5.45
C PRO A 490 10.97 17.23 -6.77
N ASN A 491 12.22 17.70 -6.72
CA ASN A 491 12.93 18.25 -7.89
C ASN A 491 13.15 17.29 -9.06
N LYS A 492 13.05 15.97 -8.83
CA LYS A 492 13.12 14.92 -9.86
C LYS A 492 11.77 14.29 -10.19
N VAL A 493 10.71 14.65 -9.47
CA VAL A 493 9.39 14.05 -9.67
C VAL A 493 8.80 14.57 -10.98
N GLN A 494 8.36 13.65 -11.82
CA GLN A 494 7.73 13.90 -13.11
C GLN A 494 6.21 13.73 -13.05
N TYR A 495 5.75 12.83 -12.19
CA TYR A 495 4.34 12.41 -12.10
C TYR A 495 3.76 12.70 -10.71
N PHE A 496 2.85 13.68 -10.66
CA PHE A 496 2.08 14.09 -9.48
C PHE A 496 0.59 13.75 -9.61
N SER A 497 0.19 13.11 -10.71
CA SER A 497 -1.22 12.92 -11.02
C SER A 497 -1.93 12.19 -9.88
N TYR A 498 -3.11 12.69 -9.49
CA TYR A 498 -3.93 12.16 -8.42
C TYR A 498 -3.28 12.14 -7.02
N MET A 499 -2.17 12.86 -6.76
CA MET A 499 -1.43 12.76 -5.50
C MET A 499 -2.29 12.92 -4.24
N PHE A 500 -3.24 13.86 -4.24
CA PHE A 500 -4.17 14.13 -3.15
C PHE A 500 -5.64 13.98 -3.59
N ASN A 501 -5.91 13.44 -4.77
CA ASN A 501 -7.28 13.32 -5.32
C ASN A 501 -8.25 12.75 -4.27
N GLY A 502 -9.38 13.40 -4.03
CA GLY A 502 -10.41 12.93 -3.11
C GLY A 502 -10.00 12.92 -1.64
N CYS A 503 -8.96 13.67 -1.24
CA CYS A 503 -8.61 13.97 0.15
C CYS A 503 -9.63 14.95 0.75
N SER A 504 -10.92 14.59 0.72
CA SER A 504 -12.02 15.47 1.08
C SER A 504 -11.97 15.99 2.52
N GLY A 505 -11.23 15.35 3.43
CA GLY A 505 -10.98 15.84 4.79
C GLY A 505 -9.87 16.89 4.91
N LEU A 506 -9.02 17.04 3.89
CA LEU A 506 -7.79 17.84 3.94
C LEU A 506 -8.12 19.33 3.99
N LYS A 507 -7.75 19.98 5.10
CA LYS A 507 -7.99 21.41 5.34
C LYS A 507 -6.76 22.26 5.02
N THR A 508 -5.58 21.74 5.33
CA THR A 508 -4.31 22.47 5.27
C THR A 508 -3.17 21.58 4.77
N ILE A 509 -2.36 22.11 3.87
CA ILE A 509 -1.11 21.50 3.40
C ILE A 509 0.00 22.54 3.50
N THR A 510 1.09 22.22 4.21
CA THR A 510 2.23 23.14 4.41
C THR A 510 3.47 22.66 3.64
N GLY A 511 4.36 23.59 3.30
CA GLY A 511 5.63 23.29 2.63
C GLY A 511 5.58 23.26 1.10
N ILE A 512 4.42 22.96 0.51
CA ILE A 512 4.23 22.87 -0.95
C ILE A 512 4.62 24.14 -1.72
N ASN A 513 4.50 25.31 -1.11
CA ASN A 513 4.90 26.59 -1.69
C ASN A 513 6.42 26.72 -1.94
N SER A 514 7.22 25.79 -1.40
CA SER A 514 8.68 25.76 -1.54
C SER A 514 9.19 24.68 -2.49
N TRP A 515 8.29 23.86 -3.08
CA TRP A 515 8.67 22.76 -3.94
C TRP A 515 9.37 23.21 -5.22
N ASP A 516 10.48 22.55 -5.55
CA ASP A 516 11.00 22.56 -6.92
C ASP A 516 10.29 21.45 -7.71
N THR A 517 9.37 21.86 -8.57
CA THR A 517 8.64 21.02 -9.55
C THR A 517 9.19 21.18 -10.98
N SER A 518 10.45 21.57 -11.17
CA SER A 518 11.01 21.85 -12.52
C SER A 518 11.04 20.63 -13.45
N SER A 519 11.06 19.43 -12.87
CA SER A 519 10.95 18.16 -13.59
C SER A 519 9.50 17.71 -13.82
N ALA A 520 8.50 18.41 -13.27
CA ALA A 520 7.11 17.98 -13.38
C ALA A 520 6.62 17.97 -14.83
N ILE A 521 5.95 16.89 -15.21
CA ILE A 521 5.34 16.69 -16.52
C ILE A 521 3.82 16.65 -16.38
N TYR A 522 3.30 15.90 -15.41
CA TYR A 522 1.87 15.68 -15.20
C TYR A 522 1.48 15.95 -13.74
N MET A 523 0.49 16.81 -13.56
CA MET A 523 -0.15 17.14 -12.27
C MET A 523 -1.67 16.94 -12.36
N ASP A 524 -2.13 16.06 -13.25
CA ASP A 524 -3.56 15.87 -13.51
C ASP A 524 -4.30 15.40 -12.27
N HIS A 525 -5.45 15.99 -11.98
CA HIS A 525 -6.33 15.62 -10.87
C HIS A 525 -5.66 15.65 -9.48
N MET A 526 -4.55 16.39 -9.33
CA MET A 526 -3.70 16.35 -8.15
C MET A 526 -4.44 16.61 -6.84
N PHE A 527 -5.38 17.56 -6.80
CA PHE A 527 -6.23 17.90 -5.66
C PHE A 527 -7.72 17.79 -6.01
N GLU A 528 -8.08 17.06 -7.07
CA GLU A 528 -9.48 17.00 -7.47
C GLU A 528 -10.34 16.39 -6.35
N GLY A 529 -11.45 17.04 -6.00
CA GLY A 529 -12.34 16.57 -4.93
C GLY A 529 -11.87 16.90 -3.51
N ASP A 530 -10.84 17.74 -3.34
CA ASP A 530 -10.35 18.20 -2.03
C ASP A 530 -11.26 19.31 -1.46
N THR A 531 -12.51 18.94 -1.22
CA THR A 531 -13.62 19.84 -0.91
C THR A 531 -13.46 20.65 0.38
N ASN A 532 -12.51 20.31 1.26
CA ASN A 532 -12.22 21.07 2.49
C ASN A 532 -10.97 21.96 2.43
N LEU A 533 -10.20 21.91 1.34
CA LEU A 533 -8.99 22.71 1.20
C LEU A 533 -9.34 24.19 1.08
N LYS A 534 -8.77 25.04 1.96
CA LYS A 534 -9.15 26.48 2.05
C LYS A 534 -8.23 27.41 1.28
N SER A 535 -6.95 27.08 1.20
CA SER A 535 -5.94 27.91 0.53
C SER A 535 -4.84 27.06 -0.04
N LEU A 536 -4.33 27.44 -1.21
CA LEU A 536 -3.26 26.74 -1.88
C LEU A 536 -2.30 27.70 -2.57
N THR A 537 -1.01 27.40 -2.49
CA THR A 537 0.05 28.12 -3.18
C THR A 537 0.93 27.11 -3.92
N LEU A 538 0.83 27.10 -5.24
CA LEU A 538 1.63 26.26 -6.14
C LEU A 538 2.67 27.13 -6.85
N ASN A 539 3.82 27.31 -6.20
CA ASN A 539 4.81 28.28 -6.62
C ASN A 539 6.08 27.61 -7.17
N ASN A 540 6.22 27.51 -8.50
CA ASN A 540 7.52 27.18 -9.11
C ASN A 540 7.75 27.73 -10.52
N ALA A 541 8.65 28.71 -10.60
CA ALA A 541 9.04 29.45 -11.80
C ALA A 541 9.67 28.59 -12.92
N ASN A 542 10.16 27.39 -12.61
CA ASN A 542 10.94 26.55 -13.53
C ASN A 542 10.16 25.37 -14.12
N SER A 543 8.82 25.39 -14.06
CA SER A 543 7.95 24.30 -14.54
C SER A 543 7.79 24.25 -16.08
N GLU A 544 8.85 24.50 -16.86
CA GLU A 544 8.77 24.60 -18.33
C GLU A 544 8.42 23.30 -19.05
N ASN A 545 8.59 22.17 -18.36
CA ASN A 545 8.31 20.82 -18.85
C ASN A 545 6.87 20.38 -18.59
N LEU A 546 6.08 21.18 -17.86
CA LEU A 546 4.72 20.84 -17.47
C LEU A 546 3.82 20.72 -18.71
N GLN A 547 3.28 19.53 -18.93
CA GLN A 547 2.44 19.19 -20.08
C GLN A 547 0.96 19.17 -19.73
N SER A 548 0.59 18.88 -18.48
CA SER A 548 -0.82 18.79 -18.11
C SER A 548 -1.06 19.06 -16.63
N VAL A 549 -2.14 19.81 -16.38
CA VAL A 549 -2.77 20.10 -15.08
C VAL A 549 -4.27 19.85 -15.18
N GLU A 550 -4.68 18.91 -16.04
CA GLU A 550 -6.08 18.61 -16.30
C GLU A 550 -6.77 18.24 -14.99
N GLY A 551 -7.88 18.92 -14.68
CA GLY A 551 -8.63 18.70 -13.46
C GLY A 551 -7.85 18.91 -12.15
N ALA A 552 -6.65 19.50 -12.16
CA ALA A 552 -5.77 19.44 -10.98
C ALA A 552 -6.36 20.09 -9.71
N LEU A 553 -7.30 21.02 -9.83
CA LEU A 553 -8.06 21.61 -8.72
C LEU A 553 -9.58 21.43 -8.92
N ASN A 554 -10.01 20.45 -9.72
CA ASN A 554 -11.43 20.23 -9.98
C ASN A 554 -12.19 19.94 -8.68
N ASP A 555 -13.35 20.54 -8.48
CA ASP A 555 -14.20 20.34 -7.29
C ASP A 555 -13.54 20.66 -5.94
N CYS A 556 -12.52 21.52 -5.91
CA CYS A 556 -11.98 22.15 -4.70
C CYS A 556 -12.96 23.21 -4.14
N SER A 557 -14.17 22.79 -3.76
CA SER A 557 -15.33 23.67 -3.55
C SER A 557 -15.21 24.65 -2.37
N LYS A 558 -14.28 24.47 -1.43
CA LYS A 558 -13.99 25.44 -0.34
C LYS A 558 -12.72 26.26 -0.55
N LEU A 559 -12.00 26.08 -1.66
CA LEU A 559 -10.77 26.80 -1.94
C LEU A 559 -11.05 28.29 -2.12
N ALA A 560 -10.61 29.10 -1.15
CA ALA A 560 -10.85 30.53 -1.09
C ALA A 560 -9.69 31.37 -1.63
N ARG A 561 -8.46 30.86 -1.55
CA ARG A 561 -7.25 31.56 -1.97
C ARG A 561 -6.36 30.64 -2.79
N LEU A 562 -6.04 31.05 -4.01
CA LEU A 562 -5.14 30.34 -4.90
C LEU A 562 -4.01 31.27 -5.38
N ASP A 563 -2.77 30.85 -5.18
CA ASP A 563 -1.60 31.48 -5.80
C ASP A 563 -0.90 30.48 -6.71
N ILE A 564 -0.94 30.76 -8.01
CA ILE A 564 -0.27 30.00 -9.08
C ILE A 564 0.68 30.91 -9.86
N SER A 565 1.08 32.04 -9.27
CA SER A 565 1.78 33.12 -9.97
C SER A 565 3.13 32.70 -10.54
N LYS A 566 3.76 31.70 -9.95
CA LYS A 566 5.03 31.17 -10.44
C LYS A 566 4.87 29.94 -11.33
N LEU A 567 3.69 29.33 -11.43
CA LEU A 567 3.49 28.13 -12.24
C LEU A 567 3.52 28.47 -13.74
N ASN A 568 4.32 27.74 -14.51
CA ASN A 568 4.35 27.89 -15.97
C ASN A 568 3.30 27.00 -16.62
N LEU A 569 2.19 27.61 -17.05
CA LEU A 569 1.07 26.91 -17.66
C LEU A 569 1.04 27.03 -19.19
N THR A 570 1.99 27.73 -19.81
CA THR A 570 1.94 28.11 -21.23
C THR A 570 1.81 26.94 -22.21
N LYS A 571 2.36 25.76 -21.86
CA LYS A 571 2.30 24.53 -22.67
C LYS A 571 1.36 23.47 -22.12
N ALA A 572 0.82 23.68 -20.91
CA ALA A 572 0.04 22.66 -20.23
C ALA A 572 -1.37 22.52 -20.84
N ASN A 573 -1.90 21.31 -20.90
CA ASN A 573 -3.34 21.08 -20.97
C ASN A 573 -3.95 21.50 -19.62
N ARG A 574 -4.96 22.36 -19.67
CA ARG A 574 -5.61 22.94 -18.48
C ARG A 574 -7.10 22.61 -18.42
N THR A 575 -7.57 21.66 -19.21
CA THR A 575 -8.99 21.29 -19.24
C THR A 575 -9.50 21.05 -17.82
N ASN A 576 -10.56 21.76 -17.44
CA ASN A 576 -11.17 21.68 -16.10
C ASN A 576 -10.23 21.96 -14.93
N PHE A 577 -9.10 22.64 -15.13
CA PHE A 577 -8.11 22.90 -14.08
C PHE A 577 -8.73 23.52 -12.82
N LEU A 578 -9.69 24.43 -12.97
CA LEU A 578 -10.38 25.16 -11.89
C LEU A 578 -11.89 24.88 -11.83
N ALA A 579 -12.38 23.87 -12.54
CA ALA A 579 -13.80 23.52 -12.51
C ALA A 579 -14.26 23.24 -11.06
N GLY A 580 -15.48 23.63 -10.69
CA GLY A 580 -16.01 23.37 -9.34
C GLY A 580 -15.31 24.14 -8.19
N CYS A 581 -14.31 25.00 -8.44
CA CYS A 581 -13.70 25.91 -7.47
C CYS A 581 -14.64 27.06 -7.08
N ASN A 582 -15.87 26.74 -6.73
CA ASN A 582 -16.96 27.70 -6.50
C ASN A 582 -16.80 28.48 -5.20
N ASN A 583 -15.64 28.55 -4.54
CA ASN A 583 -15.43 29.43 -3.38
C ASN A 583 -14.21 30.34 -3.57
N LEU A 584 -13.70 30.47 -4.79
CA LEU A 584 -12.46 31.20 -5.02
C LEU A 584 -12.67 32.72 -4.91
N TRP A 585 -12.03 33.34 -3.92
CA TRP A 585 -12.11 34.79 -3.63
C TRP A 585 -10.84 35.53 -4.04
N TYR A 586 -9.68 34.88 -3.94
CA TYR A 586 -8.39 35.45 -4.27
C TYR A 586 -7.66 34.55 -5.26
N LEU A 587 -7.28 35.12 -6.38
CA LEU A 587 -6.53 34.43 -7.43
C LEU A 587 -5.28 35.24 -7.78
N THR A 588 -4.10 34.69 -7.50
CA THR A 588 -2.83 35.33 -7.84
C THR A 588 -2.24 34.70 -9.09
N LEU A 589 -2.03 35.52 -10.12
CA LEU A 589 -1.50 35.15 -11.43
C LEU A 589 -0.16 35.82 -11.68
N GLY A 590 0.69 35.17 -12.46
CA GLY A 590 1.92 35.71 -12.99
C GLY A 590 1.94 35.60 -14.51
N LYS A 591 3.04 36.07 -15.12
CA LYS A 591 3.16 36.18 -16.58
C LYS A 591 2.90 34.87 -17.32
N ASN A 592 3.17 33.71 -16.72
CA ASN A 592 3.05 32.40 -17.34
C ASN A 592 1.81 31.60 -16.87
N SER A 593 0.95 32.18 -16.04
CA SER A 593 -0.23 31.53 -15.44
C SER A 593 -1.45 31.59 -16.37
N VAL A 594 -1.29 31.20 -17.64
CA VAL A 594 -2.36 31.24 -18.65
C VAL A 594 -3.54 30.36 -18.24
N LEU A 595 -4.78 30.87 -18.34
CA LEU A 595 -6.01 30.19 -17.87
C LEU A 595 -7.01 29.81 -18.99
N THR A 596 -6.61 29.86 -20.25
CA THR A 596 -7.48 29.42 -21.36
C THR A 596 -7.86 27.96 -21.16
N ASN A 597 -9.17 27.66 -21.32
CA ASN A 597 -9.80 26.35 -21.10
C ASN A 597 -9.70 25.80 -19.66
N SER A 598 -9.44 26.64 -18.65
CA SER A 598 -9.34 26.22 -17.26
C SER A 598 -10.67 26.06 -16.52
N SER A 599 -11.80 26.41 -17.14
CA SER A 599 -13.14 26.34 -16.52
C SER A 599 -13.23 27.13 -15.19
N LEU A 600 -12.61 28.32 -15.11
CA LEU A 600 -12.70 29.18 -13.93
C LEU A 600 -14.18 29.55 -13.70
N PRO A 601 -14.79 29.18 -12.56
CA PRO A 601 -16.20 29.49 -12.30
C PRO A 601 -16.39 31.00 -12.20
N ASN A 602 -17.62 31.48 -12.43
CA ASN A 602 -18.03 32.89 -12.25
C ASN A 602 -18.05 33.33 -10.76
N ALA A 603 -17.17 32.73 -9.96
CA ALA A 603 -16.90 32.95 -8.54
C ALA A 603 -17.96 32.38 -7.58
N PRO A 604 -17.99 32.74 -6.27
CA PRO A 604 -18.67 31.92 -5.29
C PRO A 604 -20.18 31.82 -5.50
N ASP A 605 -20.60 30.65 -5.98
CA ASP A 605 -21.99 30.30 -6.28
C ASP A 605 -22.99 30.79 -5.21
N SER A 606 -24.04 31.46 -5.67
CA SER A 606 -25.17 32.01 -4.91
C SER A 606 -25.93 30.99 -4.08
N ASP A 607 -25.79 29.70 -4.38
CA ASP A 607 -26.60 28.64 -3.77
C ASP A 607 -26.22 28.35 -2.30
N ASN A 608 -25.11 28.91 -1.80
CA ASN A 608 -24.76 28.82 -0.39
C ASN A 608 -24.04 30.09 0.11
N PRO A 609 -24.50 30.72 1.21
CA PRO A 609 -23.80 31.86 1.78
C PRO A 609 -22.38 31.48 2.22
N LYS A 610 -21.36 32.13 1.65
CA LYS A 610 -19.93 31.80 1.90
C LYS A 610 -19.25 32.87 2.75
N ASP A 611 -18.26 32.45 3.52
CA ASP A 611 -17.45 33.33 4.35
C ASP A 611 -16.63 34.26 3.45
N TYR A 612 -16.85 35.57 3.53
CA TYR A 612 -15.98 36.55 2.88
C TYR A 612 -14.61 36.57 3.58
N PRO A 613 -13.51 36.16 2.92
CA PRO A 613 -12.25 35.99 3.64
C PRO A 613 -11.67 37.35 4.03
N GLY A 614 -11.60 37.63 5.33
CA GLY A 614 -11.11 38.90 5.88
C GLY A 614 -12.20 39.89 6.30
N ASP A 615 -13.48 39.51 6.30
CA ASP A 615 -14.51 40.25 7.04
C ASP A 615 -14.45 39.86 8.53
N PRO A 616 -14.08 40.77 9.45
CA PRO A 616 -14.10 40.50 10.88
C PRO A 616 -15.48 40.13 11.44
N ASP A 617 -16.56 40.41 10.69
CA ASP A 617 -17.93 40.14 11.10
C ASP A 617 -18.47 38.81 10.55
N ASN A 618 -17.63 38.02 9.85
CA ASN A 618 -18.01 36.73 9.26
C ASN A 618 -19.26 36.82 8.36
N LYS A 619 -19.39 37.92 7.60
CA LYS A 619 -20.57 38.13 6.75
C LYS A 619 -20.63 37.07 5.67
N LYS A 620 -21.75 36.38 5.69
CA LYS A 620 -22.21 35.47 4.65
C LYS A 620 -22.75 36.28 3.48
N LEU A 621 -22.06 36.25 2.35
CA LEU A 621 -22.52 36.90 1.12
C LEU A 621 -23.21 35.88 0.23
N ILE A 622 -24.42 36.22 -0.22
CA ILE A 622 -25.12 35.58 -1.32
C ILE A 622 -25.04 36.56 -2.48
N CYS A 623 -24.32 36.21 -3.54
CA CYS A 623 -24.25 37.05 -4.72
C CYS A 623 -24.20 36.18 -5.97
N ASP A 624 -25.03 36.52 -6.95
CA ASP A 624 -25.20 35.81 -8.23
C ASP A 624 -24.33 36.40 -9.35
N SER A 625 -23.64 37.51 -9.09
CA SER A 625 -22.89 38.25 -10.09
C SER A 625 -21.77 39.10 -9.48
N GLY A 626 -20.64 39.22 -10.17
CA GLY A 626 -19.50 39.97 -9.68
C GLY A 626 -18.39 40.05 -10.71
N THR A 627 -17.30 40.68 -10.32
CA THR A 627 -16.11 40.80 -11.16
C THR A 627 -14.85 40.65 -10.32
N TRP A 628 -13.80 40.14 -10.96
CA TRP A 628 -12.44 40.18 -10.44
C TRP A 628 -11.86 41.57 -10.61
N ILE A 629 -11.31 42.12 -9.53
CA ILE A 629 -10.64 43.42 -9.51
C ILE A 629 -9.20 43.20 -9.04
N ASP A 630 -8.23 43.86 -9.67
CA ASP A 630 -6.86 43.87 -9.17
C ASP A 630 -6.84 44.43 -7.74
N LYS A 631 -6.24 43.69 -6.80
CA LYS A 631 -6.15 44.07 -5.40
C LYS A 631 -5.59 45.48 -5.20
N SER A 632 -4.66 45.93 -6.04
CA SER A 632 -4.12 47.30 -5.94
C SER A 632 -5.12 48.39 -6.32
N GLU A 633 -6.17 48.05 -7.06
CA GLU A 633 -7.20 48.99 -7.51
C GLU A 633 -8.42 49.02 -6.58
N ILE A 634 -8.56 48.10 -5.62
CA ILE A 634 -9.77 48.00 -4.76
C ILE A 634 -10.05 49.30 -3.99
N SER A 635 -9.03 49.99 -3.49
CA SER A 635 -9.18 51.25 -2.76
C SER A 635 -9.42 52.47 -3.67
N ASP A 636 -9.32 52.33 -4.98
CA ASP A 636 -9.52 53.43 -5.92
C ASP A 636 -11.01 53.77 -6.06
N THR A 637 -11.46 54.91 -5.57
CA THR A 637 -12.88 55.30 -5.64
C THR A 637 -13.28 55.91 -6.99
N SER A 638 -12.36 55.97 -7.95
CA SER A 638 -12.65 56.47 -9.31
C SER A 638 -13.41 55.43 -10.15
N SER A 639 -14.17 55.90 -11.14
CA SER A 639 -14.95 55.05 -12.05
C SER A 639 -14.10 54.30 -13.10
N THR A 640 -12.78 54.25 -12.94
CA THR A 640 -11.83 53.72 -13.94
C THR A 640 -11.22 52.36 -13.58
N LYS A 641 -11.67 51.73 -12.48
CA LYS A 641 -11.24 50.38 -12.09
C LYS A 641 -11.47 49.38 -13.20
N LYS A 642 -10.45 48.59 -13.55
CA LYS A 642 -10.62 47.52 -14.54
C LYS A 642 -11.26 46.31 -13.86
N GLN A 643 -12.40 45.90 -14.39
CA GLN A 643 -13.15 44.75 -13.93
C GLN A 643 -12.98 43.60 -14.93
N TYR A 644 -12.91 42.37 -14.43
CA TYR A 644 -12.76 41.17 -15.24
C TYR A 644 -13.83 40.15 -14.83
N THR A 645 -14.58 39.61 -15.78
CA THR A 645 -15.32 38.37 -15.57
C THR A 645 -14.35 37.19 -15.47
N SER A 646 -14.81 36.04 -14.99
CA SER A 646 -13.97 34.82 -15.04
C SER A 646 -13.61 34.43 -16.47
N SER A 647 -14.51 34.67 -17.43
CA SER A 647 -14.23 34.50 -18.85
C SER A 647 -13.14 35.46 -19.34
N ASP A 648 -13.13 36.72 -18.89
CA ASP A 648 -12.07 37.68 -19.25
C ASP A 648 -10.70 37.21 -18.76
N LEU A 649 -10.60 36.74 -17.50
CA LEU A 649 -9.35 36.18 -16.97
C LEU A 649 -8.91 34.92 -17.73
N CYS A 650 -9.85 34.06 -18.12
CA CYS A 650 -9.57 32.89 -18.96
C CYS A 650 -9.14 33.24 -20.39
N ASN A 651 -9.50 34.42 -20.90
CA ASN A 651 -9.17 34.86 -22.26
C ASN A 651 -7.89 35.71 -22.34
N LEU A 652 -7.25 36.04 -21.21
CA LEU A 652 -5.99 36.77 -21.20
C LEU A 652 -4.91 36.02 -21.97
N THR A 653 -4.27 36.71 -22.92
CA THR A 653 -3.12 36.18 -23.65
C THR A 653 -1.86 36.22 -22.79
N LEU A 654 -0.79 35.58 -23.28
CA LEU A 654 0.53 35.67 -22.64
C LEU A 654 1.06 37.12 -22.58
N GLU A 655 0.75 37.92 -23.60
CA GLU A 655 1.13 39.33 -23.65
C GLU A 655 0.33 40.15 -22.62
N ASP A 656 -0.98 39.92 -22.52
CA ASP A 656 -1.83 40.57 -21.51
C ASP A 656 -1.32 40.29 -20.09
N LEU A 657 -1.04 39.03 -19.78
CA LEU A 657 -0.50 38.63 -18.48
C LEU A 657 0.88 39.25 -18.23
N SER A 658 1.77 39.27 -19.23
CA SER A 658 3.09 39.88 -19.10
C SER A 658 3.01 41.38 -18.78
N ASN A 659 2.06 42.09 -19.39
CA ASN A 659 1.81 43.51 -19.12
C ASN A 659 1.20 43.73 -17.74
N LEU A 660 0.16 42.96 -17.39
CA LEU A 660 -0.55 43.06 -16.10
C LEU A 660 0.36 42.72 -14.92
N THR A 661 1.23 41.72 -15.07
CA THR A 661 2.13 41.24 -14.02
C THR A 661 3.56 41.72 -14.22
N SER A 662 3.76 42.89 -14.82
CA SER A 662 5.09 43.49 -15.06
C SER A 662 5.91 43.69 -13.77
N ALA A 663 5.24 43.85 -12.62
CA ALA A 663 5.85 43.88 -11.29
C ALA A 663 6.08 42.48 -10.66
N GLY A 664 5.88 41.39 -11.42
CA GLY A 664 6.09 40.00 -11.01
C GLY A 664 4.79 39.18 -10.98
N SER A 665 3.81 39.58 -10.16
CA SER A 665 2.51 38.91 -10.02
C SER A 665 1.39 39.92 -9.73
N LYS A 666 0.15 39.52 -9.95
CA LYS A 666 -1.06 40.28 -9.59
C LYS A 666 -2.05 39.39 -8.86
N THR A 667 -2.62 39.90 -7.78
CA THR A 667 -3.72 39.24 -7.05
C THR A 667 -5.02 39.89 -7.46
N PHE A 668 -5.92 39.09 -8.03
CA PHE A 668 -7.30 39.45 -8.33
C PHE A 668 -8.18 39.05 -7.15
N VAL A 669 -9.09 39.95 -6.76
CA VAL A 669 -10.08 39.72 -5.70
C VAL A 669 -11.46 39.75 -6.31
N TRP A 670 -12.24 38.70 -6.08
CA TRP A 670 -13.63 38.69 -6.49
C TRP A 670 -14.43 39.73 -5.69
N THR A 671 -15.11 40.60 -6.41
CA THR A 671 -15.94 41.67 -5.86
C THR A 671 -17.38 41.48 -6.35
N PRO A 672 -18.33 41.19 -5.43
CA PRO A 672 -19.75 41.13 -5.74
C PRO A 672 -20.25 42.41 -6.40
N THR A 673 -21.06 42.28 -7.46
CA THR A 673 -21.81 43.41 -8.01
C THR A 673 -22.91 43.75 -7.02
N ALA A 674 -23.05 45.03 -6.66
CA ALA A 674 -24.04 45.43 -5.66
C ALA A 674 -25.47 45.09 -6.12
N VAL A 675 -26.01 43.98 -5.63
CA VAL A 675 -27.45 43.70 -5.56
C VAL A 675 -27.73 43.51 -4.08
N THR A 676 -28.60 44.37 -3.53
CA THR A 676 -29.10 44.39 -2.14
C THR A 676 -28.53 43.28 -1.26
N ALA A 677 -27.61 43.63 -0.37
CA ALA A 677 -27.16 42.76 0.71
C ALA A 677 -28.38 42.35 1.55
N ASN A 678 -29.05 41.27 1.18
CA ASN A 678 -29.97 40.59 2.05
C ASN A 678 -29.11 39.95 3.14
N LEU A 679 -28.92 40.68 4.23
CA LEU A 679 -28.43 40.13 5.49
C LEU A 679 -29.36 39.00 5.90
N VAL A 680 -29.02 37.76 5.53
CA VAL A 680 -29.76 36.58 6.00
C VAL A 680 -29.36 36.34 7.45
N GLY A 681 -30.21 36.80 8.37
CA GLY A 681 -30.03 36.55 9.80
C GLY A 681 -31.07 37.22 10.69
N PHE A 682 -32.32 36.77 10.65
CA PHE A 682 -33.17 36.80 11.86
C PHE A 682 -33.31 35.36 12.37
N PRO A 683 -33.01 35.06 13.64
CA PRO A 683 -33.31 33.76 14.21
C PRO A 683 -34.84 33.53 14.20
N LYS A 684 -35.26 32.35 13.73
CA LYS A 684 -36.67 31.96 13.49
C LYS A 684 -37.60 31.95 14.71
N ASN A 685 -37.20 32.41 15.90
CA ASN A 685 -38.02 32.41 17.11
C ASN A 685 -37.72 33.62 18.01
N ILE A 686 -38.07 34.83 17.57
CA ILE A 686 -38.13 35.98 18.48
C ILE A 686 -39.55 36.05 19.06
N LYS A 687 -39.72 35.70 20.34
CA LYS A 687 -40.91 36.07 21.10
C LYS A 687 -40.77 37.52 21.52
N PHE A 688 -41.59 38.41 20.96
CA PHE A 688 -41.70 39.79 21.43
C PHE A 688 -42.48 39.81 22.75
N ASN A 689 -41.85 40.30 23.81
CA ASN A 689 -42.57 40.67 25.02
C ASN A 689 -42.68 42.20 25.05
N LEU A 690 -43.85 42.73 24.74
CA LEU A 690 -44.13 44.16 24.80
C LEU A 690 -44.19 44.57 26.28
N MET A 691 -43.11 45.11 26.82
CA MET A 691 -43.13 45.75 28.13
C MET A 691 -43.78 47.13 28.03
N ASN A 692 -45.08 47.15 28.35
CA ASN A 692 -45.78 48.18 29.12
C ASN A 692 -45.41 49.65 28.81
N THR A 693 -45.91 50.17 27.69
CA THR A 693 -46.41 51.55 27.68
C THR A 693 -47.85 51.44 28.20
N GLY A 694 -48.14 52.07 29.34
CA GLY A 694 -49.39 51.85 30.06
C GLY A 694 -50.63 52.30 29.27
N ILE A 695 -51.14 51.44 28.39
CA ILE A 695 -52.54 51.26 27.96
C ILE A 695 -52.63 49.80 27.50
N GLY A 696 -53.43 48.99 28.21
CA GLY A 696 -53.47 47.55 28.00
C GLY A 696 -54.13 47.14 26.67
N THR A 697 -53.42 46.34 25.88
CA THR A 697 -53.99 45.41 24.88
C THR A 697 -52.95 44.35 24.52
N THR A 698 -53.34 43.08 24.60
CA THR A 698 -52.56 41.92 24.13
C THR A 698 -53.12 41.51 22.77
N VAL A 699 -52.29 41.49 21.72
CA VAL A 699 -52.65 40.90 20.42
C VAL A 699 -51.80 39.66 20.21
N GLN A 700 -52.44 38.49 20.11
CA GLN A 700 -51.83 37.29 19.55
C GLN A 700 -52.06 37.29 18.05
N GLY A 701 -51.00 37.10 17.26
CA GLY A 701 -51.10 37.04 15.80
C GLY A 701 -50.08 36.06 15.24
N SER A 702 -50.56 34.84 14.98
CA SER A 702 -50.03 33.89 14.00
C SER A 702 -50.14 34.45 12.57
N ASP A 703 -49.19 34.05 11.72
CA ASP A 703 -49.19 34.11 10.25
C ASP A 703 -49.39 35.47 9.57
N VAL A 704 -48.28 36.05 9.06
CA VAL A 704 -48.29 36.96 7.90
C VAL A 704 -47.06 36.66 7.02
N GLN A 705 -47.29 36.04 5.87
CA GLN A 705 -46.38 36.10 4.72
C GLN A 705 -46.74 37.34 3.90
N ASP A 706 -45.78 38.23 3.64
CA ASP A 706 -45.90 39.27 2.60
C ASP A 706 -44.50 39.52 1.98
N PRO A 707 -44.32 39.51 0.64
CA PRO A 707 -42.99 39.55 0.02
C PRO A 707 -42.32 40.94 -0.01
N ASP A 708 -43.02 42.03 0.29
CA ASP A 708 -42.57 43.38 -0.09
C ASP A 708 -42.16 44.32 1.07
N ASN A 709 -41.96 43.78 2.29
CA ASN A 709 -41.29 44.49 3.40
C ASN A 709 -41.88 45.88 3.75
N SER A 710 -43.21 46.06 3.69
CA SER A 710 -43.89 47.26 4.19
C SER A 710 -44.78 46.95 5.40
N PHE A 711 -44.64 47.74 6.49
CA PHE A 711 -45.52 47.65 7.66
C PHE A 711 -46.70 48.63 7.50
N SER A 712 -47.93 48.12 7.51
CA SER A 712 -49.16 48.94 7.54
C SER A 712 -49.86 48.82 8.91
N VAL A 713 -50.25 49.95 9.51
CA VAL A 713 -50.98 50.00 10.78
C VAL A 713 -52.45 50.39 10.53
N TYR A 714 -53.37 49.54 10.97
CA TYR A 714 -54.82 49.74 10.91
C TYR A 714 -55.36 50.14 12.29
N ASP A 715 -56.45 50.90 12.34
CA ASP A 715 -57.18 51.14 13.59
C ASP A 715 -58.16 50.01 13.94
N THR A 716 -58.77 50.08 15.13
CA THR A 716 -59.69 49.05 15.66
C THR A 716 -61.02 48.93 14.90
N THR A 717 -61.22 49.70 13.82
CA THR A 717 -62.39 49.62 12.94
C THR A 717 -62.03 49.22 11.50
N GLY A 718 -60.74 48.96 11.21
CA GLY A 718 -60.28 48.44 9.91
C GLY A 718 -59.90 49.51 8.89
N HIS A 719 -59.73 50.78 9.29
CA HIS A 719 -59.25 51.83 8.38
C HIS A 719 -57.73 52.05 8.47
N LEU A 720 -57.11 52.35 7.32
CA LEU A 720 -55.67 52.54 7.15
C LEU A 720 -55.25 53.95 7.58
N LYS A 721 -54.36 54.08 8.58
CA LYS A 721 -53.94 55.40 9.09
C LYS A 721 -52.91 56.04 8.13
N GLN A 722 -53.32 57.05 7.37
CA GLN A 722 -52.41 57.90 6.59
C GLN A 722 -51.73 58.94 7.51
N ASN A 723 -50.58 58.59 8.11
CA ASN A 723 -49.46 59.50 8.39
C ASN A 723 -48.26 58.72 8.97
N PRO A 724 -47.00 59.10 8.64
CA PRO A 724 -45.82 58.27 8.88
C PRO A 724 -45.42 58.28 10.36
N VAL A 725 -45.40 57.10 10.99
CA VAL A 725 -44.78 56.91 12.31
C VAL A 725 -43.27 56.83 12.11
N THR A 726 -42.54 57.86 12.52
CA THR A 726 -41.09 58.01 12.28
C THR A 726 -40.19 57.44 13.37
N THR A 727 -40.68 56.70 14.37
CA THR A 727 -39.79 56.00 15.32
C THR A 727 -40.49 54.87 16.06
N VAL A 728 -39.96 53.65 15.94
CA VAL A 728 -40.24 52.53 16.86
C VAL A 728 -38.93 52.20 17.56
N SER A 729 -38.88 52.34 18.89
CA SER A 729 -37.73 51.96 19.70
C SER A 729 -38.00 50.61 20.37
N ALA A 730 -37.31 49.56 19.93
CA ALA A 730 -37.33 48.26 20.60
C ALA A 730 -36.05 48.08 21.43
N LYS A 731 -36.18 47.69 22.70
CA LYS A 731 -35.08 47.32 23.59
C LYS A 731 -35.10 45.82 23.78
N LEU A 732 -34.15 45.10 23.18
CA LEU A 732 -33.92 43.68 23.47
C LEU A 732 -33.26 43.54 24.84
N ILE A 733 -33.84 42.72 25.71
CA ILE A 733 -33.22 42.27 26.95
C ILE A 733 -32.99 40.76 26.77
N SER A 734 -31.73 40.33 26.75
CA SER A 734 -31.40 38.90 26.74
C SER A 734 -31.71 38.29 28.11
N GLN A 735 -32.44 37.17 28.12
CA GLN A 735 -32.41 36.21 29.22
C GLN A 735 -31.57 35.01 28.74
N SER A 736 -30.50 34.74 29.47
CA SER A 736 -29.59 33.63 29.22
C SER A 736 -30.27 32.29 29.51
N THR A 737 -30.27 31.39 28.53
CA THR A 737 -30.34 29.95 28.79
C THR A 737 -29.22 29.30 28.01
N ASN A 738 -28.24 28.79 28.76
CA ASN A 738 -27.08 27.99 28.39
C ASN A 738 -27.04 27.46 26.93
N GLU A 739 -26.16 28.04 26.12
CA GLU A 739 -25.22 27.37 25.23
C GLU A 739 -24.25 28.44 24.68
N SER A 740 -22.99 28.05 24.46
CA SER A 740 -21.80 28.88 24.44
C SER A 740 -21.56 29.65 23.14
N ASP A 741 -22.30 30.74 22.91
CA ASP A 741 -21.96 31.76 21.90
C ASP A 741 -21.95 33.17 22.55
N ASP A 742 -20.77 33.60 23.01
CA ASP A 742 -20.53 34.98 23.43
C ASP A 742 -20.14 35.82 22.20
N ASN A 743 -21.10 36.55 21.62
CA ASN A 743 -20.82 37.76 20.86
C ASN A 743 -22.00 38.76 20.95
N PRO A 744 -21.78 40.02 21.39
CA PRO A 744 -22.81 41.04 21.39
C PRO A 744 -23.04 41.59 19.97
N VAL A 745 -24.29 41.62 19.53
CA VAL A 745 -24.70 42.23 18.25
C VAL A 745 -24.78 43.75 18.41
N VAL A 746 -23.98 44.50 17.65
CA VAL A 746 -24.05 45.96 17.52
C VAL A 746 -24.47 46.32 16.10
N PHE A 747 -25.58 47.02 15.93
CA PHE A 747 -25.99 47.61 14.65
C PHE A 747 -25.60 49.10 14.60
N VAL A 748 -24.89 49.51 13.56
CA VAL A 748 -24.74 50.92 13.18
C VAL A 748 -25.25 51.09 11.75
N GLY A 749 -26.43 51.68 11.58
CA GLY A 749 -26.97 52.04 10.27
C GLY A 749 -26.42 53.39 9.81
N HIS A 750 -25.81 53.43 8.62
CA HIS A 750 -25.59 54.68 7.89
C HIS A 750 -26.74 54.90 6.91
N ASN A 751 -27.52 55.97 7.13
CA ASN A 751 -28.33 56.57 6.08
C ASN A 751 -27.74 57.93 5.71
N ASN A 752 -27.44 58.08 4.42
CA ASN A 752 -27.15 59.34 3.76
C ASN A 752 -28.35 60.28 3.91
N HIS A 753 -28.24 61.31 4.75
CA HIS A 753 -28.83 62.65 4.55
C HIS A 753 -28.29 63.60 5.64
N GLN A 754 -27.90 64.81 5.22
CA GLN A 754 -27.38 65.85 6.12
C GLN A 754 -28.35 66.20 7.25
N LEU A 755 -27.91 66.08 8.51
CA LEU A 755 -28.53 66.77 9.65
C LEU A 755 -27.46 67.38 10.57
N ARG A 756 -27.74 68.61 10.99
CA ARG A 756 -26.84 69.54 11.67
C ARG A 756 -26.50 69.11 13.11
N LYS A 757 -25.30 69.53 13.56
CA LYS A 757 -24.85 69.51 14.96
C LYS A 757 -25.88 70.16 15.90
N SER A 758 -26.56 69.38 16.72
CA SER A 758 -26.97 69.76 18.09
C SER A 758 -27.67 68.61 18.81
N GLN A 759 -27.14 68.28 20.01
CA GLN A 759 -27.79 67.55 21.10
C GLN A 759 -28.07 66.04 20.94
N ILE A 760 -27.08 65.21 21.28
CA ILE A 760 -27.31 64.01 22.11
C ILE A 760 -26.20 63.94 23.16
N GLN A 761 -26.62 64.05 24.42
CA GLN A 761 -25.81 63.90 25.62
C GLN A 761 -26.15 62.53 26.19
N LEU A 762 -25.22 61.57 26.18
CA LEU A 762 -25.38 60.32 26.93
C LEU A 762 -24.04 59.86 27.53
N ALA A 763 -24.16 59.48 28.78
CA ALA A 763 -23.15 59.17 29.79
C ALA A 763 -21.85 58.48 29.34
N ILE A 764 -20.77 58.92 29.99
CA ILE A 764 -19.43 58.33 29.99
C ILE A 764 -19.50 56.90 30.54
N GLY A 765 -19.16 55.93 29.70
CA GLY A 765 -18.74 54.58 30.08
C GLY A 765 -17.50 54.23 29.26
N ILE A 766 -16.35 54.15 29.92
CA ILE A 766 -15.05 53.84 29.33
C ILE A 766 -15.12 52.44 28.71
N ASN A 767 -14.80 52.32 27.41
CA ASN A 767 -14.15 51.16 26.77
C ASN A 767 -13.89 51.44 25.28
N ASN A 768 -12.83 52.20 25.01
CA ASN A 768 -12.19 52.30 23.70
C ASN A 768 -10.71 52.06 23.91
N LEU A 769 -10.19 50.92 23.43
CA LEU A 769 -8.84 50.69 22.90
C LEU A 769 -8.64 49.18 22.73
N ASN A 770 -8.91 48.67 21.53
CA ASN A 770 -8.27 47.46 20.99
C ASN A 770 -8.42 47.48 19.46
N ARG A 771 -7.46 48.13 18.79
CA ARG A 771 -7.16 47.93 17.36
C ARG A 771 -5.66 48.12 17.18
N LEU A 772 -4.92 47.01 17.26
CA LEU A 772 -3.63 46.81 16.61
C LEU A 772 -3.73 45.46 15.92
N SER A 773 -3.76 45.49 14.58
CA SER A 773 -3.81 44.32 13.71
C SER A 773 -2.42 43.68 13.61
N GLY A 774 -2.33 42.41 13.98
CA GLY A 774 -1.16 41.55 13.79
C GLY A 774 -1.52 40.16 14.29
N ASP A 775 -1.81 39.25 13.35
CA ASP A 775 -2.17 37.87 13.67
C ASP A 775 -0.94 37.14 14.26
N VAL A 776 -0.92 37.03 15.58
CA VAL A 776 -0.12 36.04 16.31
C VAL A 776 -1.10 34.99 16.81
N VAL A 777 -1.10 33.82 16.17
CA VAL A 777 -1.83 32.66 16.68
C VAL A 777 -1.02 32.11 17.87
N LEU A 778 -1.50 32.38 19.08
CA LEU A 778 -1.05 31.66 20.27
C LEU A 778 -1.91 30.40 20.40
N ASP A 779 -1.31 29.27 20.03
CA ASP A 779 -1.82 27.96 20.42
C ASP A 779 -1.43 27.72 21.89
N THR A 780 -2.40 27.88 22.80
CA THR A 780 -2.53 27.25 24.13
C THR A 780 -3.56 28.01 24.98
N ASP A 781 -4.38 27.27 25.74
CA ASP A 781 -5.52 27.72 26.54
C ASP A 781 -5.22 28.67 27.74
N PHE A 782 -4.25 29.58 27.64
CA PHE A 782 -3.88 30.49 28.74
C PHE A 782 -4.07 31.96 28.38
N LYS A 783 -5.07 32.62 29.00
CA LYS A 783 -5.30 34.07 28.87
C LYS A 783 -4.51 34.83 29.97
N PRO A 784 -3.47 35.62 29.64
CA PRO A 784 -2.79 36.47 30.63
C PRO A 784 -3.68 37.62 31.10
N ILE A 785 -3.50 38.03 32.35
CA ILE A 785 -4.10 39.26 32.86
C ILE A 785 -3.18 40.43 32.45
N ILE A 786 -3.72 41.33 31.64
CA ILE A 786 -3.01 42.52 31.14
C ILE A 786 -3.48 43.74 31.94
N GLN A 787 -2.56 44.43 32.59
CA GLN A 787 -2.83 45.72 33.24
C GLN A 787 -2.00 46.81 32.58
N TYR A 788 -2.69 47.84 32.09
CA TYR A 788 -2.07 49.05 31.55
C TYR A 788 -1.90 50.09 32.67
N SER A 789 -0.70 50.64 32.81
CA SER A 789 -0.42 51.73 33.77
C SER A 789 -0.29 53.06 33.04
N PRO A 790 -1.26 53.99 33.20
CA PRO A 790 -1.26 55.26 32.46
C PRO A 790 -0.08 56.19 32.80
N SER A 791 0.50 56.08 34.01
CA SER A 791 1.58 56.97 34.46
C SER A 791 2.96 56.62 33.90
N SER A 792 3.16 55.39 33.42
CA SER A 792 4.42 54.90 32.86
C SER A 792 4.31 54.46 31.40
N ASN A 793 3.11 54.51 30.83
CA ASN A 793 2.77 54.08 29.48
C ASN A 793 3.26 52.66 29.12
N ASN A 794 3.22 51.75 30.11
CA ASN A 794 3.67 50.37 29.98
C ASN A 794 2.52 49.37 30.28
N PHE A 795 2.60 48.20 29.64
CA PHE A 795 1.72 47.06 29.88
C PHE A 795 2.42 46.04 30.77
N LYS A 796 1.74 45.60 31.83
CA LYS A 796 2.20 44.50 32.71
C LYS A 796 1.36 43.25 32.43
N TYR A 797 2.03 42.16 32.09
CA TYR A 797 1.42 40.86 31.83
C TYR A 797 1.66 39.95 33.03
N THR A 798 0.60 39.39 33.62
CA THR A 798 0.69 38.46 34.75
C THR A 798 0.10 37.11 34.34
N PHE A 799 0.89 36.05 34.48
CA PHE A 799 0.51 34.67 34.17
C PHE A 799 0.35 33.89 35.48
N ASN A 800 -0.83 33.32 35.74
CA ASN A 800 -1.14 32.61 36.98
C ASN A 800 -1.13 31.08 36.77
N SER A 801 0.05 30.43 36.83
CA SER A 801 0.26 29.05 37.33
C SER A 801 1.68 28.52 37.05
N GLN A 802 2.08 27.46 37.75
CA GLN A 802 3.43 26.89 37.78
C GLN A 802 3.88 26.25 36.44
N PHE A 803 5.13 26.49 36.05
CA PHE A 803 5.74 26.00 34.83
C PHE A 803 6.65 24.77 35.06
N LYS A 804 6.70 23.87 34.08
CA LYS A 804 7.84 22.97 33.84
C LYS A 804 8.44 23.37 32.49
N LEU A 805 9.67 23.87 32.49
CA LEU A 805 10.32 24.43 31.29
C LEU A 805 10.93 23.32 30.44
N SER A 806 10.50 23.17 29.19
CA SER A 806 11.34 22.58 28.12
C SER A 806 11.64 23.69 27.11
N THR A 807 12.91 24.04 27.02
CA THR A 807 13.47 25.16 26.28
C THR A 807 13.23 25.07 24.77
N TYR A 808 12.57 26.05 24.15
CA TYR A 808 12.93 26.54 22.81
C TYR A 808 12.62 28.04 22.66
N ASN A 809 13.59 28.76 22.10
CA ASN A 809 13.66 30.22 21.97
C ASN A 809 12.45 30.81 21.21
N SER A 810 11.68 31.67 21.88
CA SER A 810 10.71 32.56 21.23
C SER A 810 11.31 33.96 21.13
N VAL A 811 11.63 34.40 19.91
CA VAL A 811 12.05 35.79 19.63
C VAL A 811 10.81 36.61 19.32
N VAL A 812 10.53 37.63 20.14
CA VAL A 812 9.44 38.58 19.91
C VAL A 812 10.00 39.76 19.09
N TYR A 813 9.46 39.99 17.89
CA TYR A 813 9.76 41.19 17.11
C TYR A 813 8.77 42.31 17.46
N LEU A 814 9.28 43.46 17.90
CA LEU A 814 8.50 44.68 18.11
C LEU A 814 8.84 45.71 17.02
N PRO A 815 7.88 46.52 16.54
CA PRO A 815 8.18 47.69 15.70
C PRO A 815 9.05 48.70 16.45
N ASP A 816 9.94 49.41 15.74
CA ASP A 816 11.05 50.27 16.23
C ASP A 816 10.72 51.38 17.26
N SER A 817 9.47 51.52 17.71
CA SER A 817 9.01 52.56 18.64
C SER A 817 8.65 52.06 20.05
N TYR A 818 8.78 50.76 20.35
CA TYR A 818 8.45 50.22 21.68
C TYR A 818 9.61 49.46 22.31
N ARG A 819 9.92 49.75 23.58
CA ARG A 819 10.84 48.97 24.41
C ARG A 819 10.04 48.20 25.48
N ALA A 820 10.18 46.88 25.48
CA ALA A 820 9.69 46.03 26.57
C ALA A 820 10.85 45.60 27.46
N THR A 821 10.68 45.67 28.78
CA THR A 821 11.61 45.10 29.76
C THR A 821 10.90 43.92 30.42
N ILE A 822 11.48 42.73 30.31
CA ILE A 822 10.97 41.50 30.93
C ILE A 822 11.77 41.27 32.21
N GLU A 823 11.15 41.48 33.38
CA GLU A 823 11.72 41.10 34.67
C GLU A 823 11.11 39.76 35.13
N TYR A 824 11.97 38.78 35.39
CA TYR A 824 11.57 37.51 35.99
C TYR A 824 11.73 37.58 37.50
N GLN A 825 10.66 37.31 38.24
CA GLN A 825 10.73 37.12 39.70
C GLN A 825 10.55 35.62 40.00
N VAL A 826 11.62 34.96 40.43
CA VAL A 826 11.62 33.53 40.78
C VAL A 826 10.96 33.37 42.15
N ILE A 827 9.79 32.73 42.21
CA ILE A 827 9.11 32.38 43.46
C ILE A 827 9.24 30.87 43.69
N HIS A 828 10.19 30.54 44.56
CA HIS A 828 10.43 29.25 45.24
C HIS A 828 10.84 28.02 44.42
N SER A 829 11.98 27.46 44.85
CA SER A 829 12.54 26.17 44.49
C SER A 829 12.03 25.07 45.43
N VAL A 830 11.70 23.89 44.90
CA VAL A 830 11.75 22.63 45.67
C VAL A 830 12.26 21.52 44.75
N LYS A 831 13.13 20.68 45.34
CA LYS A 831 14.08 19.70 44.78
C LYS A 831 13.57 18.75 43.70
#